data_AF-I7CUJ2-F1
#
_entry.id   AF-I7CUJ2-F1
#
_cell.length_a   1.000
_cell.length_b   1.000
_cell.length_c   1.000
_cell.angle_alpha   90.00
_cell.angle_beta   90.00
_cell.angle_gamma   90.00
#
_symmetry.space_group_name_H-M   'P 1'
#
loop_
_entity.id
_entity.type
_entity.pdbx_description
1 polymer ?
#
loop_
_entity_poly.entity_id
_entity_poly.type
_entity_poly.pdbx_seq_one_letter_code
_entity_poly.pdbx_strand_id
1 'polypeptide(L)'
;MGDRAVFRPLVATRVTRGVSDPTAMIDRGRSRRDSTANADREDTPESRGFWAGREYRPVMDDELRERVEREAEKHALLNAVKHESDAAVGAVMGPLMGDNPDFREHSDAVPGVVGGVVGRVNDLDYAEKRARLEDLAPEALAELEAEEEEDEYDLPDLPNAEAHDEIRMRCAPNPNGPWHVGHARMPAVIGTYRERYDGWFCVRFDDTDPETKRPDLEAYDAILDDLDYLGFEPDATYTASNRLETYYDHARELIELGGAYTCSCSGEAFSELKNAGEPCPHRDKDEATVREEFEAMVDGEYDSGELVLRVKTDIEHKNPALRDWVAFRMIDTPHPREDASEYRCWPMLDFQSGVDDHLLEITHIIRGIDLQDSAKRQQFVYDYFGWDYPDVIHWGHVQLDDYDVTMSTSTISELIEDGELDGWDDPRAPTLKSLRRRGIRGEAIVEAMTGLGTSTTDVDLAMSSIYANNRELIDEETDRRFFVRDGTQIPLAGDPPAEANPPLHPNHEDRGVRDIPVGDAVLLEAEDIPDGDENGEQRIWLKGFGCFRFDDGVLRYTADDIDVVREGGVDVVHWVPADGSVPVRMRTMDGDVTGHAEPGVGDLVADDMVQFERVGFARIDRHGDGKDAETVAYYAHP
;
A
#
# COMPACT_ATOMS: atom_id res chain seq x y z
N MET A 1 -60.30 -20.34 -11.26
CA MET A 1 -61.22 -19.21 -11.46
C MET A 1 -60.58 -18.03 -10.74
N GLY A 2 -59.98 -17.11 -11.51
CA GLY A 2 -59.41 -15.81 -11.10
C GLY A 2 -58.24 -15.80 -10.11
N ASP A 3 -57.26 -14.91 -10.16
CA ASP A 3 -56.83 -13.93 -11.16
C ASP A 3 -55.48 -13.35 -10.65
N ARG A 4 -54.56 -13.05 -11.57
CA ARG A 4 -53.47 -12.00 -11.57
C ARG A 4 -52.71 -11.67 -10.28
N ALA A 5 -51.38 -11.51 -10.28
CA ALA A 5 -50.62 -10.66 -11.20
C ALA A 5 -49.13 -11.03 -11.27
N VAL A 6 -48.56 -10.87 -12.46
CA VAL A 6 -47.14 -11.05 -12.81
C VAL A 6 -46.54 -9.65 -12.97
N PHE A 7 -45.45 -9.34 -12.26
CA PHE A 7 -44.61 -8.18 -12.52
C PHE A 7 -43.33 -8.62 -13.24
N ARG A 8 -43.03 -7.98 -14.36
CA ARG A 8 -41.81 -8.11 -15.18
C ARG A 8 -40.80 -7.04 -14.74
N PRO A 9 -39.49 -7.30 -14.70
CA PRO A 9 -38.49 -6.26 -14.68
C PRO A 9 -38.20 -5.71 -16.10
N LEU A 10 -37.90 -4.42 -16.14
CA LEU A 10 -37.62 -3.62 -17.33
C LEU A 10 -36.23 -3.92 -17.90
N VAL A 11 -36.18 -4.07 -19.22
CA VAL A 11 -34.98 -4.14 -20.05
C VAL A 11 -34.39 -2.74 -20.19
N ALA A 12 -33.15 -2.53 -19.75
CA ALA A 12 -32.39 -1.33 -20.02
C ALA A 12 -31.67 -1.46 -21.37
N THR A 13 -32.06 -0.61 -22.32
CA THR A 13 -31.55 -0.56 -23.68
C THR A 13 -30.20 0.16 -23.73
N ARG A 14 -29.16 -0.56 -24.17
CA ARG A 14 -27.86 -0.04 -24.64
C ARG A 14 -28.08 1.09 -25.65
N VAL A 15 -27.51 2.27 -25.39
CA VAL A 15 -27.34 3.32 -26.40
C VAL A 15 -25.84 3.51 -26.65
N THR A 16 -25.42 3.07 -27.83
CA THR A 16 -24.12 3.32 -28.44
C THR A 16 -24.04 4.76 -28.96
N ARG A 17 -23.04 5.53 -28.50
CA ARG A 17 -22.43 6.68 -29.20
C ARG A 17 -20.95 6.62 -28.82
N GLY A 18 -19.99 6.49 -29.72
CA GLY A 18 -19.85 7.19 -30.99
C GLY A 18 -18.63 8.11 -30.83
N VAL A 19 -17.45 7.56 -31.07
CA VAL A 19 -16.14 8.21 -31.02
C VAL A 19 -16.10 9.36 -32.02
N SER A 20 -15.62 10.53 -31.60
CA SER A 20 -15.11 11.56 -32.51
C SER A 20 -14.13 12.48 -31.77
N ASP A 21 -12.85 12.27 -32.08
CA ASP A 21 -11.71 13.19 -31.95
C ASP A 21 -12.07 14.58 -32.53
N PRO A 22 -11.57 15.68 -31.94
CA PRO A 22 -10.67 16.48 -32.76
C PRO A 22 -9.53 17.18 -31.99
N THR A 23 -8.32 16.86 -32.44
CA THR A 23 -7.14 17.72 -32.42
C THR A 23 -7.38 18.97 -33.30
N ALA A 24 -7.35 20.19 -32.73
CA ALA A 24 -7.09 21.42 -33.50
C ALA A 24 -6.65 22.61 -32.63
N MET A 25 -5.37 22.97 -32.81
CA MET A 25 -4.82 24.32 -32.95
C MET A 25 -5.64 25.52 -32.42
N ILE A 26 -5.08 26.24 -31.46
CA ILE A 26 -5.40 27.66 -31.22
C ILE A 26 -4.11 28.47 -31.43
N ASP A 27 -3.97 29.02 -32.63
CA ASP A 27 -3.06 30.14 -32.93
C ASP A 27 -3.87 31.43 -33.09
N ARG A 28 -3.40 32.46 -32.38
CA ARG A 28 -3.50 33.92 -32.59
C ARG A 28 -4.80 34.58 -33.06
N GLY A 29 -5.18 35.61 -32.29
CA GLY A 29 -5.87 36.76 -32.85
C GLY A 29 -5.98 37.98 -31.92
N ARG A 30 -5.36 39.09 -32.36
CA ARG A 30 -5.60 40.52 -32.03
C ARG A 30 -4.83 41.07 -30.82
N SER A 31 -4.22 42.26 -30.86
CA SER A 31 -4.38 43.41 -31.76
C SER A 31 -3.14 44.30 -31.73
N ARG A 32 -2.69 44.66 -32.95
CA ARG A 32 -1.80 45.76 -33.31
C ARG A 32 -2.14 47.09 -32.59
N ARG A 33 -1.09 47.85 -32.27
CA ARG A 33 -1.00 49.27 -32.67
C ARG A 33 0.34 49.51 -33.36
N ASP A 34 0.23 49.86 -34.64
CA ASP A 34 1.26 50.40 -35.49
C ASP A 34 1.80 51.72 -34.92
N SER A 35 3.08 52.01 -35.11
CA SER A 35 3.49 52.82 -36.27
C SER A 35 4.97 53.21 -36.23
N THR A 36 5.68 52.77 -37.27
CA THR A 36 6.63 53.53 -38.13
C THR A 36 7.90 54.15 -37.52
N ALA A 37 9.04 54.24 -38.19
CA ALA A 37 9.67 53.62 -39.35
C ALA A 37 11.01 54.39 -39.52
N ASN A 38 12.08 53.64 -39.79
CA ASN A 38 13.21 53.95 -40.67
C ASN A 38 14.18 55.13 -40.44
N ALA A 39 15.45 54.69 -40.39
CA ALA A 39 16.57 55.06 -41.28
C ALA A 39 17.51 56.21 -40.88
N ASP A 40 18.69 55.78 -40.41
CA ASP A 40 20.04 56.14 -40.86
C ASP A 40 20.29 57.53 -41.46
N ARG A 41 21.23 58.25 -40.83
CA ARG A 41 22.19 59.12 -41.52
C ARG A 41 23.43 59.37 -40.65
N GLU A 42 24.59 59.05 -41.23
CA GLU A 42 25.93 59.42 -40.78
C GLU A 42 26.13 60.94 -40.76
N ASP A 43 26.85 61.46 -39.75
CA ASP A 43 28.00 62.39 -39.90
C ASP A 43 28.47 62.91 -38.51
N THR A 44 29.73 62.61 -38.16
CA THR A 44 30.58 63.37 -37.22
C THR A 44 31.05 64.69 -37.88
N PRO A 45 31.57 65.76 -37.21
CA PRO A 45 32.48 65.73 -36.03
C PRO A 45 32.43 66.94 -35.06
N GLU A 46 33.38 66.95 -34.10
CA GLU A 46 34.01 68.09 -33.41
C GLU A 46 33.67 68.41 -31.94
N SER A 47 34.50 67.80 -31.08
CA SER A 47 35.51 68.47 -30.23
C SER A 47 35.13 69.09 -28.86
N ARG A 48 36.10 68.92 -27.93
CA ARG A 48 36.20 69.36 -26.52
C ARG A 48 35.47 68.41 -25.54
N GLY A 49 36.09 67.47 -24.82
CA GLY A 49 37.46 67.30 -24.36
C GLY A 49 37.50 67.49 -22.84
N PHE A 50 37.71 66.44 -22.06
CA PHE A 50 38.34 66.45 -20.72
C PHE A 50 38.63 64.99 -20.28
N TRP A 51 39.74 64.81 -19.56
CA TRP A 51 40.39 63.53 -19.25
C TRP A 51 39.76 62.75 -18.07
N ALA A 52 40.03 61.44 -18.09
CA ALA A 52 40.29 60.53 -16.97
C ALA A 52 39.12 59.86 -16.23
N GLY A 53 39.26 58.54 -16.03
CA GLY A 53 38.45 57.74 -15.11
C GLY A 53 38.54 56.25 -15.40
N ARG A 54 39.68 55.62 -15.08
CA ARG A 54 39.76 54.16 -14.93
C ARG A 54 38.90 53.82 -13.71
N GLU A 55 37.75 53.16 -13.90
CA GLU A 55 36.95 52.68 -12.78
C GLU A 55 37.76 51.67 -11.96
N TYR A 56 37.83 51.95 -10.66
CA TYR A 56 38.50 51.16 -9.65
C TYR A 56 37.61 49.95 -9.35
N ARG A 57 37.95 48.77 -9.89
CA ARG A 57 37.36 47.50 -9.45
C ARG A 57 37.85 47.24 -8.02
N PRO A 58 36.96 47.06 -7.02
CA PRO A 58 37.40 46.67 -5.69
C PRO A 58 38.05 45.28 -5.80
N VAL A 59 39.36 45.25 -5.55
CA VAL A 59 40.09 43.99 -5.39
C VAL A 59 39.50 43.32 -4.16
N MET A 60 39.02 42.09 -4.31
CA MET A 60 38.60 41.26 -3.16
C MET A 60 39.76 41.24 -2.17
N ASP A 61 39.54 41.83 -1.00
CA ASP A 61 40.54 41.81 0.06
C ASP A 61 40.71 40.38 0.60
N ASP A 62 41.83 40.14 1.28
CA ASP A 62 42.19 38.79 1.71
C ASP A 62 41.18 38.23 2.74
N GLU A 63 40.56 39.10 3.55
CA GLU A 63 39.54 38.74 4.53
C GLU A 63 38.24 38.27 3.86
N LEU A 64 37.78 38.98 2.82
CA LEU A 64 36.63 38.58 2.02
C LEU A 64 36.92 37.31 1.23
N ARG A 65 38.14 37.14 0.71
CA ARG A 65 38.54 35.89 0.03
C ARG A 65 38.46 34.70 1.00
N GLU A 66 39.01 34.82 2.20
CA GLU A 66 38.96 33.76 3.21
C GLU A 66 37.53 33.41 3.61
N ARG A 67 36.64 34.42 3.77
CA ARG A 67 35.21 34.18 4.01
C ARG A 67 34.55 33.45 2.85
N VAL A 68 34.81 33.84 1.60
CA VAL A 68 34.28 33.16 0.42
C VAL A 68 34.81 31.74 0.31
N GLU A 69 36.08 31.49 0.61
CA GLU A 69 36.66 30.15 0.60
C GLU A 69 36.01 29.25 1.64
N ARG A 70 35.83 29.74 2.88
CA ARG A 70 35.20 29.00 3.97
C ARG A 70 33.75 28.64 3.67
N GLU A 71 32.94 29.61 3.22
CA GLU A 71 31.53 29.36 2.91
C GLU A 71 31.38 28.50 1.65
N ALA A 72 32.25 28.66 0.65
CA ALA A 72 32.29 27.78 -0.51
C ALA A 72 32.66 26.34 -0.13
N GLU A 73 33.58 26.15 0.83
CA GLU A 73 33.97 24.82 1.34
C GLU A 73 32.77 24.17 2.04
N LYS A 74 32.05 24.91 2.89
CA LYS A 74 30.81 24.44 3.54
C LYS A 74 29.78 23.96 2.52
N HIS A 75 29.42 24.80 1.55
CA HIS A 75 28.39 24.43 0.56
C HIS A 75 28.85 23.33 -0.41
N ALA A 76 30.14 23.26 -0.75
CA ALA A 76 30.68 22.17 -1.55
C ALA A 76 30.66 20.84 -0.80
N LEU A 77 31.03 20.84 0.48
CA LEU A 77 30.96 19.65 1.34
C LEU A 77 29.51 19.19 1.54
N LEU A 78 28.58 20.10 1.85
CA LEU A 78 27.15 19.78 1.98
C LEU A 78 26.59 19.12 0.71
N ASN A 79 26.90 19.68 -0.47
CA ASN A 79 26.44 19.14 -1.74
C ASN A 79 27.05 17.76 -2.04
N ALA A 80 28.34 17.58 -1.74
CA ALA A 80 29.04 16.32 -2.01
C ALA A 80 28.63 15.19 -1.06
N VAL A 81 28.39 15.50 0.21
CA VAL A 81 27.93 14.53 1.22
C VAL A 81 26.49 14.11 0.91
N LYS A 82 25.56 15.07 0.79
CA LYS A 82 24.12 14.82 0.53
C LYS A 82 23.83 13.96 -0.72
N HIS A 83 24.67 14.03 -1.74
CA HIS A 83 24.43 13.33 -3.01
C HIS A 83 25.46 12.24 -3.29
N GLU A 84 26.28 11.89 -2.30
CA GLU A 84 27.41 10.94 -2.42
C GLU A 84 28.22 11.11 -3.72
N SER A 85 28.45 12.35 -4.15
CA SER A 85 28.99 12.66 -5.47
C SER A 85 29.90 13.89 -5.46
N ASP A 86 30.50 14.19 -6.61
CA ASP A 86 31.34 15.38 -6.75
C ASP A 86 30.50 16.65 -6.76
N ALA A 87 30.93 17.64 -5.98
CA ALA A 87 30.27 18.93 -5.95
C ALA A 87 30.42 19.66 -7.28
N ALA A 88 29.32 20.26 -7.75
CA ALA A 88 29.33 21.11 -8.94
C ALA A 88 29.37 22.58 -8.56
N VAL A 89 30.27 23.37 -9.17
CA VAL A 89 30.35 24.83 -8.95
C VAL A 89 28.98 25.51 -9.10
N GLY A 90 28.18 25.10 -10.08
CA GLY A 90 26.83 25.63 -10.28
C GLY A 90 25.88 25.35 -9.12
N ALA A 91 25.95 24.16 -8.53
CA ALA A 91 25.12 23.74 -7.40
C ALA A 91 25.52 24.48 -6.10
N VAL A 92 26.80 24.81 -5.94
CA VAL A 92 27.35 25.53 -4.78
C VAL A 92 27.07 27.04 -4.85
N MET A 93 27.14 27.64 -6.04
CA MET A 93 27.04 29.10 -6.24
C MET A 93 25.67 29.68 -5.82
N GLY A 94 24.58 28.94 -6.04
CA GLY A 94 23.23 29.40 -5.70
C GLY A 94 23.04 29.61 -4.19
N PRO A 95 23.17 28.55 -3.37
CA PRO A 95 23.10 28.63 -1.91
C PRO A 95 24.11 29.62 -1.32
N LEU A 96 25.38 29.58 -1.78
CA LEU A 96 26.44 30.48 -1.30
C LEU A 96 26.05 31.96 -1.43
N MET A 97 25.50 32.36 -2.59
CA MET A 97 25.06 33.74 -2.84
C MET A 97 23.74 34.07 -2.14
N GLY A 98 22.92 33.07 -1.84
CA GLY A 98 21.69 33.20 -1.05
C GLY A 98 22.00 33.61 0.39
N ASP A 99 22.89 32.84 1.03
CA ASP A 99 23.25 32.97 2.44
C ASP A 99 24.19 34.16 2.69
N ASN A 100 24.95 34.58 1.68
CA ASN A 100 25.90 35.69 1.77
C ASN A 100 25.61 36.79 0.72
N PRO A 101 24.60 37.66 0.94
CA PRO A 101 24.22 38.72 0.00
C PRO A 101 25.33 39.69 -0.38
N ASP A 102 26.31 39.91 0.50
CA ASP A 102 27.48 40.79 0.31
C ASP A 102 28.45 40.24 -0.76
N PHE A 103 28.45 38.94 -1.04
CA PHE A 103 29.30 38.35 -2.08
C PHE A 103 28.88 38.77 -3.50
N ARG A 104 27.65 39.28 -3.68
CA ARG A 104 27.12 39.73 -4.97
C ARG A 104 27.90 40.92 -5.55
N GLU A 105 28.49 41.75 -4.69
CA GLU A 105 29.34 42.89 -5.10
C GLU A 105 30.64 42.42 -5.80
N HIS A 106 30.99 41.14 -5.65
CA HIS A 106 32.17 40.50 -6.24
C HIS A 106 31.82 39.30 -7.13
N SER A 107 30.64 39.31 -7.74
CA SER A 107 30.11 38.23 -8.59
C SER A 107 31.02 37.81 -9.76
N ASP A 108 31.86 38.71 -10.26
CA ASP A 108 32.87 38.39 -11.30
C ASP A 108 34.06 37.56 -10.77
N ALA A 109 34.37 37.64 -9.46
CA ALA A 109 35.57 37.06 -8.86
C ALA A 109 35.30 35.80 -8.02
N VAL A 110 34.13 35.73 -7.37
CA VAL A 110 33.71 34.60 -6.53
C VAL A 110 33.75 33.25 -7.26
N PRO A 111 33.28 33.10 -8.53
CA PRO A 111 33.30 31.81 -9.21
C PRO A 111 34.69 31.18 -9.34
N GLY A 112 35.74 32.00 -9.50
CA GLY A 112 37.12 31.51 -9.58
C GLY A 112 37.64 30.96 -8.25
N VAL A 113 37.24 31.60 -7.13
CA VAL A 113 37.55 31.12 -5.78
C VAL A 113 36.77 29.83 -5.48
N VAL A 114 35.47 29.82 -5.77
CA VAL A 114 34.60 28.63 -5.59
C VAL A 114 35.09 27.45 -6.42
N GLY A 115 35.48 27.66 -7.67
CA GLY A 115 36.03 26.58 -8.51
C GLY A 115 37.30 25.95 -7.93
N GLY A 116 38.18 26.76 -7.33
CA GLY A 116 39.37 26.26 -6.65
C GLY A 116 39.06 25.50 -5.35
N VAL A 117 38.01 25.89 -4.64
CA VAL A 117 37.55 25.22 -3.41
C VAL A 117 36.86 23.90 -3.74
N VAL A 118 35.93 23.90 -4.70
CA VAL A 118 35.22 22.70 -5.18
C VAL A 118 36.21 21.65 -5.68
N GLY A 119 37.25 22.04 -6.42
CA GLY A 119 38.30 21.12 -6.84
C GLY A 119 39.00 20.43 -5.65
N ARG A 120 39.33 21.19 -4.59
CA ARG A 120 39.94 20.61 -3.38
C ARG A 120 38.99 19.69 -2.62
N VAL A 121 37.71 20.02 -2.56
CA VAL A 121 36.69 19.19 -1.91
C VAL A 121 36.49 17.88 -2.68
N ASN A 122 36.47 17.93 -4.01
CA ASN A 122 36.29 16.72 -4.83
C ASN A 122 37.54 15.80 -4.82
N ASP A 123 38.72 16.32 -4.47
CA ASP A 123 39.94 15.52 -4.28
C ASP A 123 39.94 14.70 -2.96
N LEU A 124 39.02 15.00 -2.02
CA LEU A 124 38.86 14.26 -0.77
C LEU A 124 38.01 12.99 -0.96
N ASP A 125 38.28 11.94 -0.18
CA ASP A 125 37.37 10.80 -0.11
C ASP A 125 36.09 11.12 0.70
N TYR A 126 35.08 10.24 0.65
CA TYR A 126 33.80 10.49 1.32
C TYR A 126 33.94 10.65 2.85
N ALA A 127 34.78 9.83 3.48
CA ALA A 127 35.00 9.91 4.93
C ALA A 127 35.70 11.22 5.32
N GLU A 128 36.66 11.66 4.51
CA GLU A 128 37.33 12.95 4.66
C GLU A 128 36.37 14.13 4.43
N LYS A 129 35.48 14.05 3.42
CA LYS A 129 34.43 15.05 3.18
C LYS A 129 33.49 15.17 4.38
N ARG A 130 33.00 14.05 4.91
CA ARG A 130 32.11 14.02 6.08
C ARG A 130 32.78 14.60 7.34
N ALA A 131 33.99 14.14 7.68
CA ALA A 131 34.74 14.65 8.82
C ALA A 131 35.04 16.16 8.70
N ARG A 132 35.32 16.63 7.49
CA ARG A 132 35.56 18.05 7.24
C ARG A 132 34.29 18.89 7.38
N LEU A 133 33.13 18.34 6.98
CA LEU A 133 31.83 18.97 7.17
C LEU A 133 31.45 19.05 8.65
N GLU A 134 31.70 17.98 9.41
CA GLU A 134 31.51 17.93 10.86
C GLU A 134 32.30 19.04 11.57
N ASP A 135 33.56 19.24 11.20
CA ASP A 135 34.40 20.32 11.74
C ASP A 135 33.89 21.73 11.40
N LEU A 136 33.33 21.90 10.20
CA LEU A 136 33.03 23.21 9.63
C LEU A 136 31.58 23.68 9.91
N ALA A 137 30.64 22.74 9.91
CA ALA A 137 29.21 22.96 10.06
C ALA A 137 28.51 21.70 10.65
N PRO A 138 28.74 21.39 11.94
CA PRO A 138 28.19 20.18 12.58
C PRO A 138 26.66 20.14 12.58
N GLU A 139 26.00 21.29 12.76
CA GLU A 139 24.53 21.42 12.71
C GLU A 139 23.97 21.01 11.33
N ALA A 140 24.67 21.35 10.25
CA ALA A 140 24.22 21.05 8.89
C ALA A 140 24.53 19.61 8.49
N LEU A 141 25.56 18.99 9.07
CA LEU A 141 25.76 17.55 8.96
C LEU A 141 24.67 16.80 9.71
N ALA A 142 24.33 17.23 10.94
CA ALA A 142 23.24 16.62 11.71
C ALA A 142 21.88 16.75 11.00
N GLU A 143 21.62 17.88 10.33
CA GLU A 143 20.43 18.07 9.49
C GLU A 143 20.43 17.12 8.27
N LEU A 144 21.57 16.95 7.60
CA LEU A 144 21.68 15.98 6.49
C LEU A 144 21.52 14.54 6.95
N GLU A 145 22.13 14.17 8.07
CA GLU A 145 22.03 12.82 8.64
C GLU A 145 20.59 12.55 9.12
N ALA A 146 19.92 13.54 9.70
CA ALA A 146 18.50 13.44 10.04
C ALA A 146 17.60 13.36 8.80
N GLU A 147 17.89 14.12 7.72
CA GLU A 147 17.19 13.99 6.44
C GLU A 147 17.42 12.61 5.80
N GLU A 148 18.64 12.07 5.85
CA GLU A 148 18.96 10.73 5.35
C GLU A 148 18.28 9.64 6.19
N GLU A 149 18.21 9.80 7.53
CA GLU A 149 17.45 8.92 8.42
C GLU A 149 15.92 9.05 8.19
N GLU A 150 15.39 10.24 7.90
CA GLU A 150 13.98 10.43 7.52
C GLU A 150 13.66 9.80 6.15
N ASP A 151 14.58 9.91 5.17
CA ASP A 151 14.47 9.28 3.86
C ASP A 151 14.76 7.76 3.90
N GLU A 152 15.32 7.23 5.00
CA GLU A 152 15.58 5.79 5.20
C GLU A 152 14.28 5.00 5.43
N TYR A 153 13.25 5.63 6.01
CA TYR A 153 12.01 4.95 6.38
C TYR A 153 10.79 5.54 5.69
N ASP A 154 9.95 4.68 5.10
CA ASP A 154 8.68 5.09 4.48
C ASP A 154 7.67 5.72 5.47
N LEU A 155 7.83 5.43 6.77
CA LEU A 155 6.99 5.94 7.83
C LEU A 155 7.67 7.11 8.57
N PRO A 156 6.95 8.22 8.83
CA PRO A 156 7.49 9.34 9.59
C PRO A 156 7.73 8.97 11.06
N ASP A 157 8.49 9.78 11.79
CA ASP A 157 8.63 9.58 13.23
C ASP A 157 7.31 9.69 14.00
N LEU A 158 7.20 8.88 15.06
CA LEU A 158 6.10 9.00 16.03
C LEU A 158 6.23 10.30 16.83
N PRO A 159 5.15 11.09 16.95
CA PRO A 159 5.17 12.34 17.71
C PRO A 159 5.39 12.06 19.19
N ASN A 160 6.23 12.85 19.85
CA ASN A 160 6.52 12.72 21.29
C ASN A 160 7.04 11.33 21.72
N ALA A 161 7.60 10.52 20.81
CA ALA A 161 8.11 9.19 21.15
C ALA A 161 9.08 9.20 22.35
N GLU A 162 9.98 10.19 22.39
CA GLU A 162 10.97 10.39 23.45
C GLU A 162 10.38 10.74 24.84
N ALA A 163 9.09 11.07 24.91
CA ALA A 163 8.41 11.35 26.18
C ALA A 163 7.95 10.06 26.91
N HIS A 164 8.06 8.90 26.26
CA HIS A 164 7.61 7.62 26.77
C HIS A 164 8.80 6.68 27.01
N ASP A 165 8.78 5.95 28.13
CA ASP A 165 9.80 4.94 28.44
C ASP A 165 9.69 3.71 27.50
N GLU A 166 8.49 3.42 27.00
CA GLU A 166 8.17 2.36 26.06
C GLU A 166 7.03 2.81 25.15
N ILE A 167 7.18 2.64 23.84
CA ILE A 167 6.10 2.91 22.88
C ILE A 167 5.10 1.76 22.92
N ARG A 168 3.84 2.06 23.30
CA ARG A 168 2.75 1.08 23.39
C ARG A 168 1.64 1.40 22.39
N MET A 169 1.28 0.42 21.57
CA MET A 169 0.29 0.52 20.50
C MET A 169 -0.72 -0.64 20.53
N ARG A 170 -1.74 -0.60 19.66
CA ARG A 170 -2.68 -1.73 19.48
C ARG A 170 -3.27 -1.81 18.08
N CYS A 171 -3.39 -3.03 17.60
CA CYS A 171 -4.28 -3.42 16.51
C CYS A 171 -5.66 -3.74 17.12
N ALA A 172 -6.72 -3.05 16.68
CA ALA A 172 -8.05 -3.18 17.26
C ALA A 172 -9.11 -3.65 16.24
N PRO A 173 -9.02 -4.89 15.72
CA PRO A 173 -9.96 -5.38 14.71
C PRO A 173 -11.30 -5.80 15.31
N ASN A 174 -12.37 -5.66 14.52
CA ASN A 174 -13.61 -6.38 14.77
C ASN A 174 -13.43 -7.82 14.22
N PRO A 175 -13.70 -8.87 15.01
CA PRO A 175 -13.57 -10.25 14.53
C PRO A 175 -14.83 -10.69 13.79
N ASN A 176 -15.22 -10.00 12.72
CA ASN A 176 -16.50 -10.22 12.01
C ASN A 176 -16.35 -10.93 10.65
N GLY A 177 -15.19 -11.54 10.40
CA GLY A 177 -14.88 -12.33 9.22
C GLY A 177 -13.41 -12.22 8.80
N PRO A 178 -12.99 -12.95 7.75
CA PRO A 178 -11.63 -12.91 7.22
C PRO A 178 -11.19 -11.51 6.74
N TRP A 179 -9.89 -11.25 6.80
CA TRP A 179 -9.33 -9.97 6.38
C TRP A 179 -9.18 -9.84 4.87
N HIS A 180 -9.68 -8.72 4.35
CA HIS A 180 -9.23 -8.17 3.07
C HIS A 180 -7.90 -7.41 3.17
N VAL A 181 -7.22 -7.19 2.04
CA VAL A 181 -5.87 -6.58 1.99
C VAL A 181 -5.77 -5.24 2.73
N GLY A 182 -6.83 -4.44 2.76
CA GLY A 182 -6.86 -3.16 3.47
C GLY A 182 -6.70 -3.28 4.99
N HIS A 183 -7.07 -4.43 5.57
CA HIS A 183 -6.82 -4.67 7.00
C HIS A 183 -5.32 -4.79 7.29
N ALA A 184 -4.50 -5.21 6.32
CA ALA A 184 -3.04 -5.35 6.51
C ALA A 184 -2.35 -4.01 6.77
N ARG A 185 -2.96 -2.86 6.41
CA ARG A 185 -2.37 -1.54 6.68
C ARG A 185 -2.11 -1.32 8.17
N MET A 186 -3.07 -1.69 9.02
CA MET A 186 -2.95 -1.46 10.46
C MET A 186 -1.78 -2.21 11.09
N PRO A 187 -1.66 -3.54 10.93
CA PRO A 187 -0.51 -4.26 11.45
C PRO A 187 0.79 -3.97 10.70
N ALA A 188 0.77 -3.68 9.39
CA ALA A 188 1.98 -3.24 8.69
C ALA A 188 2.59 -2.00 9.34
N VAL A 189 1.79 -0.96 9.57
CA VAL A 189 2.26 0.29 10.20
C VAL A 189 2.65 0.07 11.66
N ILE A 190 1.79 -0.59 12.45
CA ILE A 190 2.04 -0.80 13.88
C ILE A 190 3.24 -1.73 14.12
N GLY A 191 3.34 -2.81 13.36
CA GLY A 191 4.44 -3.77 13.44
C GLY A 191 5.77 -3.15 13.07
N THR A 192 5.81 -2.37 11.99
CA THR A 192 7.02 -1.61 11.59
C THR A 192 7.44 -0.61 12.68
N TYR A 193 6.48 0.15 13.26
CA TYR A 193 6.81 1.04 14.37
C TYR A 193 7.25 0.29 15.63
N ARG A 194 6.68 -0.88 15.91
CA ARG A 194 7.11 -1.71 17.03
C ARG A 194 8.56 -2.11 16.87
N GLU A 195 8.97 -2.53 15.67
CA GLU A 195 10.37 -2.86 15.38
C GLU A 195 11.29 -1.64 15.46
N ARG A 196 10.88 -0.50 14.88
CA ARG A 196 11.67 0.75 14.87
C ARG A 196 11.93 1.30 16.27
N TYR A 197 10.93 1.25 17.15
CA TYR A 197 11.02 1.85 18.49
C TYR A 197 11.26 0.83 19.61
N ASP A 198 11.55 -0.43 19.29
CA ASP A 198 11.62 -1.54 20.27
C ASP A 198 10.39 -1.54 21.21
N GLY A 199 9.23 -1.33 20.58
CA GLY A 199 7.97 -1.06 21.27
C GLY A 199 7.18 -2.32 21.62
N TRP A 200 6.01 -2.09 22.20
CA TRP A 200 5.04 -3.09 22.56
C TRP A 200 3.74 -2.86 21.79
N PHE A 201 3.12 -3.93 21.29
CA PHE A 201 1.76 -3.83 20.77
C PHE A 201 0.89 -5.02 21.13
N CYS A 202 -0.41 -4.78 21.26
CA CYS A 202 -1.39 -5.85 21.44
C CYS A 202 -2.38 -5.93 20.29
N VAL A 203 -3.05 -7.09 20.21
CA VAL A 203 -4.31 -7.23 19.49
C VAL A 203 -5.44 -7.13 20.50
N ARG A 204 -6.40 -6.22 20.25
CA ARG A 204 -7.64 -6.15 21.00
C ARG A 204 -8.82 -6.41 20.07
N PHE A 205 -9.47 -7.54 20.24
CA PHE A 205 -10.69 -7.84 19.52
C PHE A 205 -11.83 -6.97 20.07
N ASP A 206 -12.26 -5.99 19.27
CA ASP A 206 -13.37 -5.09 19.58
C ASP A 206 -14.69 -5.79 19.20
N ASP A 207 -15.11 -6.76 20.01
CA ASP A 207 -16.24 -7.67 19.77
C ASP A 207 -17.54 -7.26 20.49
N THR A 208 -17.74 -5.97 20.78
CA THR A 208 -18.86 -5.47 21.59
C THR A 208 -20.15 -5.18 20.81
N ASP A 209 -20.23 -5.59 19.55
CA ASP A 209 -21.41 -5.44 18.69
C ASP A 209 -21.92 -6.81 18.17
N PRO A 210 -22.76 -7.52 18.95
CA PRO A 210 -23.29 -8.83 18.57
C PRO A 210 -24.29 -8.80 17.40
N GLU A 211 -24.66 -7.62 16.87
CA GLU A 211 -25.68 -7.48 15.82
C GLU A 211 -25.09 -6.97 14.49
N THR A 212 -24.52 -5.76 14.46
CA THR A 212 -24.11 -5.10 13.21
C THR A 212 -22.71 -5.54 12.76
N LYS A 213 -21.79 -5.69 13.71
CA LYS A 213 -20.44 -6.24 13.47
C LYS A 213 -20.31 -7.58 14.17
N ARG A 214 -21.34 -8.42 14.00
CA ARG A 214 -21.50 -9.69 14.72
C ARG A 214 -20.21 -10.51 14.62
N PRO A 215 -19.61 -10.88 15.77
CA PRO A 215 -18.40 -11.67 15.76
C PRO A 215 -18.58 -13.03 15.07
N ASP A 216 -17.57 -13.41 14.32
CA ASP A 216 -17.35 -14.75 13.81
C ASP A 216 -16.30 -15.43 14.68
N LEU A 217 -16.63 -16.59 15.25
CA LEU A 217 -15.74 -17.32 16.15
C LEU A 217 -14.47 -17.78 15.44
N GLU A 218 -14.54 -18.07 14.13
CA GLU A 218 -13.37 -18.47 13.36
C GLU A 218 -12.46 -17.28 13.04
N ALA A 219 -12.98 -16.04 13.08
CA ALA A 219 -12.20 -14.86 12.75
C ALA A 219 -11.15 -14.51 13.83
N TYR A 220 -11.32 -14.94 15.08
CA TYR A 220 -10.35 -14.67 16.14
C TYR A 220 -8.99 -15.29 15.82
N ASP A 221 -8.97 -16.60 15.58
CA ASP A 221 -7.73 -17.33 15.25
C ASP A 221 -7.25 -16.94 13.85
N ALA A 222 -8.16 -16.81 12.86
CA ALA A 222 -7.78 -16.44 11.50
C ALA A 222 -7.10 -15.07 11.40
N ILE A 223 -7.52 -14.10 12.24
CA ILE A 223 -6.87 -12.78 12.30
C ILE A 223 -5.45 -12.88 12.86
N LEU A 224 -5.23 -13.74 13.87
CA LEU A 224 -3.88 -13.96 14.40
C LEU A 224 -3.00 -14.69 13.36
N ASP A 225 -3.54 -15.65 12.63
CA ASP A 225 -2.86 -16.33 11.52
C ASP A 225 -2.54 -15.36 10.35
N ASP A 226 -3.37 -14.34 10.14
CA ASP A 226 -3.12 -13.28 9.15
C ASP A 226 -2.05 -12.29 9.62
N LEU A 227 -1.96 -12.01 10.93
CA LEU A 227 -0.84 -11.25 11.51
C LEU A 227 0.49 -11.97 11.39
N ASP A 228 0.53 -13.25 11.74
CA ASP A 228 1.73 -14.10 11.64
C ASP A 228 2.24 -14.16 10.19
N TYR A 229 1.33 -14.31 9.23
CA TYR A 229 1.68 -14.26 7.80
C TYR A 229 2.23 -12.92 7.33
N LEU A 230 1.77 -11.81 7.92
CA LEU A 230 2.35 -10.49 7.67
C LEU A 230 3.68 -10.29 8.42
N GLY A 231 4.16 -11.27 9.19
CA GLY A 231 5.43 -11.22 9.90
C GLY A 231 5.35 -10.66 11.32
N PHE A 232 4.14 -10.52 11.89
CA PHE A 232 3.95 -9.87 13.19
C PHE A 232 3.33 -10.79 14.24
N GLU A 233 3.94 -10.81 15.43
CA GLU A 233 3.41 -11.48 16.62
C GLU A 233 3.08 -10.43 17.70
N PRO A 234 1.83 -10.34 18.19
CA PRO A 234 1.47 -9.38 19.23
C PRO A 234 2.00 -9.81 20.60
N ASP A 235 2.43 -8.83 21.40
CA ASP A 235 2.93 -9.07 22.76
C ASP A 235 1.82 -9.45 23.75
N ALA A 236 0.57 -9.13 23.42
CA ALA A 236 -0.60 -9.56 24.16
C ALA A 236 -1.86 -9.59 23.28
N THR A 237 -2.86 -10.37 23.71
CA THR A 237 -4.17 -10.40 23.08
C THR A 237 -5.26 -10.16 24.13
N TYR A 238 -6.22 -9.31 23.78
CA TYR A 238 -7.37 -8.97 24.60
C TYR A 238 -8.65 -9.16 23.81
N THR A 239 -9.73 -9.47 24.51
CA THR A 239 -11.08 -9.53 23.95
C THR A 239 -11.97 -8.60 24.75
N ALA A 240 -12.62 -7.65 24.08
CA ALA A 240 -13.39 -6.61 24.76
C ALA A 240 -14.55 -7.20 25.55
N SER A 241 -15.26 -8.20 25.02
CA SER A 241 -16.36 -8.86 25.73
C SER A 241 -15.94 -9.61 27.01
N ASN A 242 -14.65 -9.92 27.20
CA ASN A 242 -14.14 -10.46 28.48
C ASN A 242 -13.96 -9.38 29.57
N ARG A 243 -14.16 -8.11 29.22
CA ARG A 243 -13.83 -6.95 30.06
C ARG A 243 -15.06 -6.09 30.36
N LEU A 244 -16.27 -6.61 30.12
CA LEU A 244 -17.53 -5.88 30.36
C LEU A 244 -17.64 -5.33 31.78
N GLU A 245 -17.28 -6.12 32.79
CA GLU A 245 -17.27 -5.67 34.19
C GLU A 245 -16.35 -4.45 34.40
N THR A 246 -15.18 -4.44 33.77
CA THR A 246 -14.28 -3.27 33.79
C THR A 246 -14.99 -2.05 33.22
N TYR A 247 -15.68 -2.18 32.09
CA TYR A 247 -16.39 -1.05 31.49
C TYR A 247 -17.57 -0.59 32.34
N TYR A 248 -18.31 -1.50 32.98
CA TYR A 248 -19.39 -1.15 33.90
C TYR A 248 -18.86 -0.39 35.12
N ASP A 249 -17.72 -0.80 35.68
CA ASP A 249 -17.09 -0.10 36.81
C ASP A 249 -16.72 1.35 36.45
N HIS A 250 -16.13 1.56 35.27
CA HIS A 250 -15.82 2.92 34.81
C HIS A 250 -17.09 3.71 34.47
N ALA A 251 -18.13 3.07 33.98
CA ALA A 251 -19.42 3.73 33.76
C ALA A 251 -20.06 4.18 35.09
N ARG A 252 -19.99 3.34 36.13
CA ARG A 252 -20.42 3.69 37.50
C ARG A 252 -19.65 4.89 38.03
N GLU A 253 -18.32 4.88 37.92
CA GLU A 253 -17.48 6.01 38.35
C GLU A 253 -17.81 7.29 37.56
N LEU A 254 -18.01 7.19 36.24
CA LEU A 254 -18.39 8.33 35.41
C LEU A 254 -19.75 8.91 35.82
N ILE A 255 -20.70 8.07 36.23
CA ILE A 255 -22.00 8.51 36.79
C ILE A 255 -21.78 9.26 38.11
N GLU A 256 -20.94 8.74 39.01
CA GLU A 256 -20.59 9.39 40.30
C GLU A 256 -19.89 10.74 40.11
N LEU A 257 -19.11 10.90 39.04
CA LEU A 257 -18.50 12.17 38.63
C LEU A 257 -19.51 13.14 37.97
N GLY A 258 -20.77 12.70 37.77
CA GLY A 258 -21.81 13.47 37.09
C GLY A 258 -21.64 13.55 35.57
N GLY A 259 -20.73 12.75 35.02
CA GLY A 259 -20.32 12.74 33.63
C GLY A 259 -21.13 11.83 32.72
N ALA A 260 -22.13 11.11 33.24
CA ALA A 260 -23.05 10.32 32.44
C ALA A 260 -24.49 10.39 32.95
N TYR A 261 -25.44 10.08 32.06
CA TYR A 261 -26.86 10.00 32.40
C TYR A 261 -27.60 9.00 31.49
N THR A 262 -28.65 8.40 32.03
CA THR A 262 -29.54 7.46 31.33
C THR A 262 -30.65 8.20 30.58
N CYS A 263 -30.94 7.78 29.36
CA CYS A 263 -31.86 8.47 28.45
C CYS A 263 -32.79 7.48 27.75
N SER A 264 -34.09 7.70 27.87
CA SER A 264 -35.16 6.92 27.19
C SER A 264 -35.82 7.68 26.03
N CYS A 265 -35.19 8.78 25.56
CA CYS A 265 -35.65 9.43 24.34
C CYS A 265 -35.46 8.49 23.15
N SER A 266 -36.42 8.49 22.21
CA SER A 266 -36.18 7.86 20.91
C SER A 266 -34.97 8.50 20.22
N GLY A 267 -34.31 7.75 19.35
CA GLY A 267 -33.16 8.25 18.59
C GLY A 267 -33.49 9.51 17.78
N GLU A 268 -34.69 9.59 17.20
CA GLU A 268 -35.19 10.76 16.47
C GLU A 268 -35.37 11.97 17.40
N ALA A 269 -36.10 11.83 18.51
CA ALA A 269 -36.35 12.92 19.44
C ALA A 269 -35.06 13.45 20.07
N PHE A 270 -34.12 12.55 20.42
CA PHE A 270 -32.82 12.96 20.91
C PHE A 270 -32.02 13.70 19.83
N SER A 271 -32.05 13.20 18.57
CA SER A 271 -31.36 13.85 17.46
C SER A 271 -31.87 15.28 17.21
N GLU A 272 -33.19 15.50 17.28
CA GLU A 272 -33.78 16.85 17.16
C GLU A 272 -33.25 17.82 18.23
N LEU A 273 -33.33 17.43 19.51
CA LEU A 273 -32.85 18.23 20.63
C LEU A 273 -31.34 18.48 20.53
N LYS A 274 -30.57 17.41 20.28
CA LYS A 274 -29.13 17.45 20.09
C LYS A 274 -28.73 18.42 18.99
N ASN A 275 -29.41 18.40 17.84
CA ASN A 275 -29.11 19.28 16.71
C ASN A 275 -29.48 20.74 17.00
N ALA A 276 -30.51 20.98 17.82
CA ALA A 276 -30.87 22.31 18.33
C ALA A 276 -29.93 22.85 19.41
N GLY A 277 -29.03 22.00 19.96
CA GLY A 277 -28.18 22.37 21.09
C GLY A 277 -28.93 22.38 22.42
N GLU A 278 -30.08 21.69 22.49
CA GLU A 278 -30.94 21.64 23.66
C GLU A 278 -30.71 20.34 24.44
N PRO A 279 -30.57 20.40 25.78
CA PRO A 279 -30.41 19.21 26.59
C PRO A 279 -31.69 18.38 26.60
N CYS A 280 -31.54 17.05 26.59
CA CYS A 280 -32.68 16.17 26.75
C CYS A 280 -33.26 16.28 28.18
N PRO A 281 -34.57 16.04 28.39
CA PRO A 281 -35.20 16.15 29.72
C PRO A 281 -34.59 15.26 30.81
N HIS A 282 -33.87 14.20 30.41
CA HIS A 282 -33.23 13.24 31.30
C HIS A 282 -31.80 13.65 31.72
N ARG A 283 -31.22 14.70 31.10
CA ARG A 283 -29.81 15.09 31.29
C ARG A 283 -29.45 15.48 32.72
N ASP A 284 -30.43 16.04 33.44
CA ASP A 284 -30.30 16.51 34.83
C ASP A 284 -31.03 15.61 35.84
N LYS A 285 -31.20 14.31 35.50
CA LYS A 285 -31.59 13.29 36.49
C LYS A 285 -30.61 13.30 37.66
N ASP A 286 -31.10 12.98 38.85
CA ASP A 286 -30.23 12.80 40.01
C ASP A 286 -29.36 11.54 39.84
N GLU A 287 -28.14 11.61 40.37
CA GLU A 287 -27.14 10.54 40.28
C GLU A 287 -27.67 9.19 40.77
N ALA A 288 -28.44 9.18 41.87
CA ALA A 288 -28.96 7.94 42.44
C ALA A 288 -29.93 7.24 41.48
N THR A 289 -30.82 7.99 40.83
CA THR A 289 -31.71 7.47 39.77
C THR A 289 -30.90 6.95 38.57
N VAL A 290 -29.91 7.71 38.10
CA VAL A 290 -29.07 7.28 36.96
C VAL A 290 -28.34 5.97 37.29
N ARG A 291 -27.79 5.85 38.50
CA ARG A 291 -27.12 4.63 38.96
C ARG A 291 -28.08 3.45 39.06
N GLU A 292 -29.26 3.63 39.67
CA GLU A 292 -30.27 2.57 39.76
C GLU A 292 -30.70 2.07 38.38
N GLU A 293 -30.98 2.98 37.44
CA GLU A 293 -31.33 2.62 36.07
C GLU A 293 -30.18 1.94 35.33
N PHE A 294 -28.92 2.35 35.54
CA PHE A 294 -27.77 1.72 34.91
C PHE A 294 -27.52 0.30 35.45
N GLU A 295 -27.67 0.05 36.75
CA GLU A 295 -27.59 -1.32 37.29
C GLU A 295 -28.70 -2.20 36.68
N ALA A 296 -29.92 -1.68 36.53
CA ALA A 296 -30.99 -2.40 35.85
C ALA A 296 -30.70 -2.65 34.34
N MET A 297 -29.94 -1.76 33.67
CA MET A 297 -29.42 -2.04 32.32
C MET A 297 -28.43 -3.20 32.34
N VAL A 298 -27.47 -3.21 33.28
CA VAL A 298 -26.47 -4.28 33.43
C VAL A 298 -27.13 -5.63 33.74
N ASP A 299 -28.15 -5.63 34.59
CA ASP A 299 -28.97 -6.80 34.93
C ASP A 299 -29.91 -7.24 33.78
N GLY A 300 -29.95 -6.49 32.67
CA GLY A 300 -30.70 -6.84 31.48
C GLY A 300 -32.21 -6.64 31.61
N GLU A 301 -32.67 -5.73 32.47
CA GLU A 301 -34.10 -5.50 32.74
C GLU A 301 -34.83 -4.68 31.66
N TYR A 302 -34.09 -4.07 30.73
CA TYR A 302 -34.61 -3.27 29.62
C TYR A 302 -34.51 -3.96 28.27
N ASP A 303 -35.41 -3.62 27.35
CA ASP A 303 -35.37 -4.10 25.96
C ASP A 303 -34.48 -3.23 25.06
N SER A 304 -34.07 -3.78 23.90
CA SER A 304 -33.28 -3.05 22.91
C SER A 304 -33.94 -1.71 22.53
N GLY A 305 -33.17 -0.63 22.65
CA GLY A 305 -33.60 0.73 22.34
C GLY A 305 -34.46 1.42 23.41
N GLU A 306 -34.80 0.76 24.52
CA GLU A 306 -35.63 1.35 25.59
C GLU A 306 -34.86 2.39 26.43
N LEU A 307 -33.59 2.09 26.73
CA LEU A 307 -32.73 2.95 27.54
C LEU A 307 -31.27 2.90 27.05
N VAL A 308 -30.60 4.04 27.09
CA VAL A 308 -29.16 4.17 26.80
C VAL A 308 -28.45 4.97 27.88
N LEU A 309 -27.17 4.69 28.13
CA LEU A 309 -26.31 5.57 28.93
C LEU A 309 -25.60 6.54 27.97
N ARG A 310 -25.56 7.83 28.30
CA ARG A 310 -24.89 8.87 27.51
C ARG A 310 -23.79 9.53 28.32
N VAL A 311 -22.65 9.79 27.68
CA VAL A 311 -21.62 10.67 28.26
C VAL A 311 -22.12 12.10 28.16
N LYS A 312 -22.09 12.84 29.26
CA LYS A 312 -22.45 14.24 29.33
C LYS A 312 -21.30 15.08 28.79
N THR A 313 -21.49 15.70 27.64
CA THR A 313 -20.48 16.55 26.99
C THR A 313 -20.99 17.99 26.87
N ASP A 314 -20.37 18.79 26.01
CA ASP A 314 -20.91 20.11 25.66
C ASP A 314 -22.10 19.95 24.69
N ILE A 315 -23.32 20.20 25.18
CA ILE A 315 -24.55 20.11 24.38
C ILE A 315 -24.61 21.18 23.26
N GLU A 316 -23.85 22.27 23.40
CA GLU A 316 -23.75 23.34 22.40
C GLU A 316 -22.55 23.14 21.46
N HIS A 317 -21.80 22.04 21.60
CA HIS A 317 -20.56 21.79 20.86
C HIS A 317 -20.77 21.94 19.34
N LYS A 318 -19.84 22.59 18.63
CA LYS A 318 -20.01 22.89 17.19
C LYS A 318 -20.20 21.66 16.31
N ASN A 319 -19.54 20.55 16.65
CA ASN A 319 -19.75 19.25 16.02
C ASN A 319 -20.88 18.48 16.75
N PRO A 320 -22.05 18.25 16.11
CA PRO A 320 -23.16 17.53 16.72
C PRO A 320 -22.88 16.06 17.04
N ALA A 321 -21.84 15.46 16.44
CA ALA A 321 -21.45 14.09 16.74
C ALA A 321 -20.84 13.93 18.14
N LEU A 322 -20.33 15.02 18.74
CA LEU A 322 -19.73 14.99 20.08
C LEU A 322 -20.72 15.30 21.20
N ARG A 323 -21.91 15.79 20.86
CA ARG A 323 -22.95 16.18 21.82
C ARG A 323 -23.61 14.94 22.43
N ASP A 324 -23.48 14.79 23.74
CA ASP A 324 -24.10 13.77 24.59
C ASP A 324 -24.22 12.38 23.91
N TRP A 325 -23.08 11.85 23.47
CA TRP A 325 -23.01 10.60 22.71
C TRP A 325 -23.26 9.38 23.61
N VAL A 326 -23.67 8.25 22.99
CA VAL A 326 -24.07 7.03 23.71
C VAL A 326 -22.85 6.26 24.20
N ALA A 327 -22.74 6.01 25.49
CA ALA A 327 -21.72 5.15 26.10
C ALA A 327 -22.13 3.67 26.09
N PHE A 328 -23.40 3.37 26.41
CA PHE A 328 -23.92 2.00 26.46
C PHE A 328 -25.31 1.92 25.83
N ARG A 329 -25.60 0.77 25.22
CA ARG A 329 -26.90 0.43 24.61
C ARG A 329 -27.35 -0.96 24.99
N MET A 330 -28.66 -1.19 24.95
CA MET A 330 -29.25 -2.52 25.07
C MET A 330 -29.27 -3.23 23.71
N ILE A 331 -28.85 -4.49 23.67
CA ILE A 331 -28.96 -5.38 22.50
C ILE A 331 -29.54 -6.73 22.95
N ASP A 332 -30.55 -7.21 22.22
CA ASP A 332 -31.24 -8.46 22.53
C ASP A 332 -30.62 -9.67 21.84
N THR A 333 -29.88 -9.44 20.75
CA THR A 333 -29.15 -10.47 20.02
C THR A 333 -28.03 -11.02 20.88
N PRO A 334 -28.04 -12.32 21.23
CA PRO A 334 -27.00 -12.92 22.05
C PRO A 334 -25.65 -12.87 21.35
N HIS A 335 -24.60 -12.63 22.13
CA HIS A 335 -23.23 -12.69 21.64
C HIS A 335 -22.87 -14.12 21.17
N PRO A 336 -22.12 -14.28 20.06
CA PRO A 336 -21.72 -15.60 19.55
C PRO A 336 -20.84 -16.41 20.52
N ARG A 337 -20.01 -15.74 21.34
CA ARG A 337 -19.23 -16.38 22.41
C ARG A 337 -20.14 -16.72 23.58
N GLU A 338 -20.10 -17.98 24.02
CA GLU A 338 -20.92 -18.50 25.13
C GLU A 338 -20.72 -17.72 26.44
N ASP A 339 -19.48 -17.39 26.80
CA ASP A 339 -19.18 -16.64 28.02
C ASP A 339 -19.78 -15.21 28.05
N ALA A 340 -20.18 -14.70 26.88
CA ALA A 340 -20.75 -13.37 26.74
C ALA A 340 -22.21 -13.37 26.26
N SER A 341 -22.84 -14.53 26.07
CA SER A 341 -24.15 -14.64 25.44
C SER A 341 -25.29 -14.07 26.26
N GLU A 342 -25.14 -14.00 27.58
CA GLU A 342 -26.16 -13.50 28.51
C GLU A 342 -26.12 -11.96 28.68
N TYR A 343 -25.06 -11.29 28.21
CA TYR A 343 -24.96 -9.84 28.32
C TYR A 343 -25.88 -9.13 27.32
N ARG A 344 -26.63 -8.15 27.83
CA ARG A 344 -27.50 -7.28 27.02
C ARG A 344 -27.07 -5.82 27.00
N CYS A 345 -26.31 -5.35 28.00
CA CYS A 345 -25.82 -3.97 28.08
C CYS A 345 -24.43 -3.85 27.46
N TRP A 346 -24.33 -3.32 26.26
CA TRP A 346 -23.07 -3.28 25.51
C TRP A 346 -22.49 -1.87 25.44
N PRO A 347 -21.18 -1.69 25.72
CA PRO A 347 -20.51 -0.42 25.52
C PRO A 347 -20.38 -0.10 24.03
N MET A 348 -20.46 1.17 23.70
CA MET A 348 -20.09 1.69 22.38
C MET A 348 -18.58 1.75 22.24
N LEU A 349 -18.09 1.60 21.01
CA LEU A 349 -16.66 1.58 20.66
C LEU A 349 -15.86 2.69 21.35
N ASP A 350 -16.34 3.93 21.30
CA ASP A 350 -15.59 5.05 21.86
C ASP A 350 -15.39 4.91 23.38
N PHE A 351 -16.40 4.46 24.13
CA PHE A 351 -16.28 4.26 25.57
C PHE A 351 -15.33 3.10 25.90
N GLN A 352 -15.57 1.92 25.30
CA GLN A 352 -14.76 0.73 25.54
C GLN A 352 -13.30 0.96 25.14
N SER A 353 -13.05 1.42 23.92
CA SER A 353 -11.71 1.66 23.38
C SER A 353 -10.97 2.72 24.19
N GLY A 354 -11.68 3.77 24.66
CA GLY A 354 -11.07 4.81 25.49
C GLY A 354 -10.60 4.28 26.84
N VAL A 355 -11.43 3.49 27.53
CA VAL A 355 -11.07 2.86 28.81
C VAL A 355 -9.91 1.88 28.62
N ASP A 356 -9.97 1.03 27.60
CA ASP A 356 -8.89 0.06 27.36
C ASP A 356 -7.58 0.70 26.97
N ASP A 357 -7.59 1.75 26.14
CA ASP A 357 -6.37 2.46 25.74
C ASP A 357 -5.67 3.06 26.97
N HIS A 358 -6.42 3.60 27.94
CA HIS A 358 -5.85 4.07 29.20
C HIS A 358 -5.28 2.93 30.06
N LEU A 359 -6.08 1.88 30.29
CA LEU A 359 -5.68 0.77 31.18
C LEU A 359 -4.54 -0.08 30.63
N LEU A 360 -4.36 -0.11 29.31
CA LEU A 360 -3.24 -0.80 28.64
C LEU A 360 -2.04 0.12 28.41
N GLU A 361 -2.12 1.37 28.88
CA GLU A 361 -1.08 2.40 28.79
C GLU A 361 -0.67 2.67 27.34
N ILE A 362 -1.65 2.67 26.43
CA ILE A 362 -1.41 2.95 25.01
C ILE A 362 -0.88 4.38 24.89
N THR A 363 0.28 4.52 24.26
CA THR A 363 0.94 5.81 24.02
C THR A 363 0.55 6.41 22.68
N HIS A 364 0.36 5.55 21.68
CA HIS A 364 0.11 5.94 20.29
C HIS A 364 -1.06 5.16 19.71
N ILE A 365 -2.05 5.91 19.23
CA ILE A 365 -3.22 5.39 18.52
C ILE A 365 -3.04 5.65 17.04
N ILE A 366 -2.82 4.58 16.27
CA ILE A 366 -2.65 4.67 14.82
C ILE A 366 -3.86 4.01 14.14
N ARG A 367 -4.58 4.76 13.30
CA ARG A 367 -5.85 4.30 12.70
C ARG A 367 -6.26 5.09 11.45
N GLY A 368 -7.34 4.65 10.80
CA GLY A 368 -7.95 5.39 9.68
C GLY A 368 -8.61 6.72 10.08
N ILE A 369 -8.64 7.66 9.14
CA ILE A 369 -9.20 9.01 9.29
C ILE A 369 -10.72 9.04 9.56
N ASP A 370 -11.42 7.94 9.27
CA ASP A 370 -12.82 7.72 9.59
C ASP A 370 -13.11 7.78 11.10
N LEU A 371 -12.13 7.45 11.93
CA LEU A 371 -12.24 7.47 13.40
C LEU A 371 -11.73 8.78 14.03
N GLN A 372 -11.50 9.84 13.26
CA GLN A 372 -11.00 11.11 13.81
C GLN A 372 -11.88 11.73 14.90
N ASP A 373 -13.20 11.58 14.78
CA ASP A 373 -14.13 12.10 15.77
C ASP A 373 -14.21 11.20 17.02
N SER A 374 -13.76 9.94 16.93
CA SER A 374 -13.66 9.05 18.10
C SER A 374 -12.69 9.60 19.14
N ALA A 375 -11.53 10.11 18.71
CA ALA A 375 -10.56 10.70 19.65
C ALA A 375 -11.20 11.84 20.45
N LYS A 376 -11.96 12.71 19.78
CA LYS A 376 -12.64 13.83 20.43
C LYS A 376 -13.75 13.37 21.38
N ARG A 377 -14.46 12.28 21.05
CA ARG A 377 -15.47 11.70 21.95
C ARG A 377 -14.80 11.10 23.19
N GLN A 378 -13.73 10.34 22.98
CA GLN A 378 -12.95 9.70 24.05
C GLN A 378 -12.31 10.73 24.98
N GLN A 379 -11.85 11.87 24.46
CA GLN A 379 -11.27 12.94 25.27
C GLN A 379 -12.21 13.47 26.36
N PHE A 380 -13.53 13.54 26.11
CA PHE A 380 -14.49 13.90 27.18
C PHE A 380 -14.46 12.92 28.36
N VAL A 381 -14.31 11.62 28.09
CA VAL A 381 -14.23 10.59 29.13
C VAL A 381 -12.91 10.75 29.90
N TYR A 382 -11.80 10.99 29.20
CA TYR A 382 -10.50 11.23 29.81
C TYR A 382 -10.50 12.47 30.69
N ASP A 383 -11.16 13.56 30.25
CA ASP A 383 -11.28 14.79 31.03
C ASP A 383 -12.00 14.58 32.37
N TYR A 384 -13.03 13.72 32.42
CA TYR A 384 -13.71 13.39 33.67
C TYR A 384 -12.80 12.63 34.64
N PHE A 385 -12.00 11.70 34.13
CA PHE A 385 -11.09 10.90 34.95
C PHE A 385 -9.74 11.59 35.23
N GLY A 386 -9.45 12.70 34.55
CA GLY A 386 -8.16 13.39 34.63
C GLY A 386 -7.02 12.57 34.03
N TRP A 387 -7.30 11.82 32.96
CA TRP A 387 -6.31 11.00 32.24
C TRP A 387 -5.68 11.78 31.09
N ASP A 388 -4.42 11.46 30.79
CA ASP A 388 -3.74 11.96 29.60
C ASP A 388 -4.12 11.12 28.38
N TYR A 389 -4.50 11.80 27.30
CA TYR A 389 -4.94 11.13 26.07
C TYR A 389 -3.75 10.75 25.20
N PRO A 390 -3.71 9.53 24.59
CA PRO A 390 -2.60 9.10 23.76
C PRO A 390 -2.42 9.96 22.51
N ASP A 391 -1.20 10.01 21.97
CA ASP A 391 -0.95 10.64 20.68
C ASP A 391 -1.67 9.89 19.56
N VAL A 392 -2.25 10.63 18.60
CA VAL A 392 -3.08 10.03 17.54
C VAL A 392 -2.53 10.33 16.16
N ILE A 393 -2.31 9.26 15.41
CA ILE A 393 -1.92 9.31 14.00
C ILE A 393 -3.08 8.77 13.17
N HIS A 394 -3.44 9.52 12.13
CA HIS A 394 -4.46 9.11 11.18
C HIS A 394 -3.85 8.86 9.81
N TRP A 395 -4.37 7.87 9.10
CA TRP A 395 -4.10 7.68 7.66
C TRP A 395 -5.39 7.75 6.84
N GLY A 396 -5.28 8.12 5.56
CA GLY A 396 -6.40 8.13 4.63
C GLY A 396 -6.84 6.74 4.19
N HIS A 397 -7.97 6.63 3.49
CA HIS A 397 -8.47 5.33 3.06
C HIS A 397 -7.55 4.70 2.00
N VAL A 398 -7.42 3.37 2.06
CA VAL A 398 -6.75 2.59 1.00
C VAL A 398 -7.80 2.21 -0.03
N GLN A 399 -7.57 2.59 -1.28
CA GLN A 399 -8.35 2.17 -2.43
C GLN A 399 -7.56 1.14 -3.23
N LEU A 400 -8.27 0.22 -3.88
CA LEU A 400 -7.69 -0.84 -4.68
C LEU A 400 -8.54 -1.01 -5.93
N ASP A 401 -8.06 -0.45 -7.03
CA ASP A 401 -8.80 -0.40 -8.29
C ASP A 401 -8.55 -1.63 -9.18
N ASP A 402 -7.50 -2.40 -8.91
CA ASP A 402 -7.13 -3.60 -9.68
C ASP A 402 -8.11 -4.79 -9.49
N TYR A 403 -9.09 -4.68 -8.59
CA TYR A 403 -10.11 -5.71 -8.34
C TYR A 403 -11.52 -5.20 -8.67
N ASP A 404 -12.30 -6.04 -9.36
CA ASP A 404 -13.73 -5.78 -9.59
C ASP A 404 -14.58 -5.93 -8.30
N VAL A 405 -14.06 -6.65 -7.30
CA VAL A 405 -14.73 -6.88 -6.02
C VAL A 405 -14.29 -5.83 -5.00
N THR A 406 -15.25 -5.12 -4.41
CA THR A 406 -14.97 -4.12 -3.39
C THR A 406 -14.39 -4.74 -2.12
N MET A 407 -13.42 -4.06 -1.50
CA MET A 407 -12.83 -4.43 -0.22
C MET A 407 -13.80 -4.19 0.95
N SER A 408 -14.73 -5.11 1.12
CA SER A 408 -15.74 -5.09 2.18
C SER A 408 -16.07 -6.52 2.59
N THR A 409 -15.86 -6.85 3.86
CA THR A 409 -16.12 -8.20 4.40
C THR A 409 -17.57 -8.64 4.12
N SER A 410 -18.56 -7.77 4.29
CA SER A 410 -19.96 -8.14 4.03
C SER A 410 -20.24 -8.37 2.55
N THR A 411 -19.64 -7.57 1.66
CA THR A 411 -19.81 -7.70 0.21
C THR A 411 -19.16 -8.98 -0.31
N ILE A 412 -17.97 -9.32 0.17
CA ILE A 412 -17.28 -10.57 -0.20
C ILE A 412 -18.08 -11.79 0.31
N SER A 413 -18.61 -11.74 1.54
CA SER A 413 -19.47 -12.81 2.07
C SER A 413 -20.70 -13.03 1.21
N GLU A 414 -21.39 -11.96 0.80
CA GLU A 414 -22.58 -12.04 -0.07
C GLU A 414 -22.27 -12.69 -1.42
N LEU A 415 -21.15 -12.30 -2.07
CA LEU A 415 -20.72 -12.90 -3.34
C LEU A 415 -20.37 -14.39 -3.22
N ILE A 416 -19.84 -14.82 -2.06
CA ILE A 416 -19.58 -16.24 -1.78
C ILE A 416 -20.90 -16.99 -1.57
N GLU A 417 -21.83 -16.42 -0.80
CA GLU A 417 -23.15 -17.00 -0.55
C GLU A 417 -23.98 -17.16 -1.83
N ASP A 418 -23.88 -16.20 -2.74
CA ASP A 418 -24.52 -16.24 -4.07
C ASP A 418 -23.79 -17.16 -5.07
N GLY A 419 -22.61 -17.68 -4.71
CA GLY A 419 -21.81 -18.57 -5.53
C GLY A 419 -21.09 -17.88 -6.70
N GLU A 420 -20.93 -16.55 -6.64
CA GLU A 420 -20.14 -15.79 -7.61
C GLU A 420 -18.62 -15.94 -7.36
N LEU A 421 -18.24 -16.14 -6.08
CA LEU A 421 -16.89 -16.50 -5.63
C LEU A 421 -16.88 -17.91 -5.03
N ASP A 422 -15.79 -18.66 -5.25
CA ASP A 422 -15.66 -20.03 -4.74
C ASP A 422 -15.42 -20.07 -3.21
N GLY A 423 -14.95 -18.96 -2.63
CA GLY A 423 -14.64 -18.83 -1.22
C GLY A 423 -13.81 -17.58 -0.92
N TRP A 424 -13.40 -17.43 0.33
CA TRP A 424 -12.57 -16.30 0.77
C TRP A 424 -11.16 -16.31 0.17
N ASP A 425 -10.71 -17.43 -0.37
CA ASP A 425 -9.40 -17.61 -1.00
C ASP A 425 -9.49 -17.69 -2.54
N ASP A 426 -10.64 -17.30 -3.10
CA ASP A 426 -10.82 -17.13 -4.55
C ASP A 426 -9.89 -16.01 -5.05
N PRO A 427 -9.13 -16.22 -6.14
CA PRO A 427 -8.16 -15.23 -6.64
C PRO A 427 -8.81 -13.89 -7.01
N ARG A 428 -10.12 -13.86 -7.30
CA ARG A 428 -10.91 -12.66 -7.61
C ARG A 428 -11.29 -11.85 -6.38
N ALA A 429 -11.12 -12.40 -5.18
CA ALA A 429 -11.38 -11.71 -3.94
C ALA A 429 -10.09 -11.00 -3.46
N PRO A 430 -10.14 -9.72 -3.06
CA PRO A 430 -8.99 -8.96 -2.56
C PRO A 430 -8.67 -9.30 -1.10
N THR A 431 -8.55 -10.58 -0.78
CA THR A 431 -8.35 -11.09 0.58
C THR A 431 -6.90 -11.48 0.86
N LEU A 432 -6.50 -11.42 2.13
CA LEU A 432 -5.18 -11.95 2.52
C LEU A 432 -5.09 -13.45 2.25
N LYS A 433 -6.19 -14.19 2.46
CA LYS A 433 -6.29 -15.62 2.09
C LYS A 433 -6.07 -15.86 0.59
N SER A 434 -6.67 -15.04 -0.27
CA SER A 434 -6.48 -15.11 -1.73
C SER A 434 -5.04 -14.80 -2.14
N LEU A 435 -4.47 -13.70 -1.65
CA LEU A 435 -3.08 -13.31 -1.93
C LEU A 435 -2.09 -14.39 -1.47
N ARG A 436 -2.27 -14.92 -0.24
CA ARG A 436 -1.47 -16.03 0.29
C ARG A 436 -1.60 -17.29 -0.56
N ARG A 437 -2.83 -17.66 -0.96
CA ARG A 437 -3.09 -18.83 -1.83
C ARG A 437 -2.51 -18.67 -3.24
N ARG A 438 -2.36 -17.43 -3.71
CA ARG A 438 -1.69 -17.11 -4.98
C ARG A 438 -0.16 -17.17 -4.88
N GLY A 439 0.42 -17.29 -3.69
CA GLY A 439 1.87 -17.29 -3.49
C GLY A 439 2.48 -15.90 -3.32
N ILE A 440 1.67 -14.89 -2.99
CA ILE A 440 2.19 -13.61 -2.50
C ILE A 440 2.71 -13.82 -1.07
N ARG A 441 3.85 -13.22 -0.76
CA ARG A 441 4.50 -13.20 0.56
C ARG A 441 3.92 -12.04 1.39
N GLY A 442 3.78 -12.23 2.70
CA GLY A 442 3.20 -11.20 3.56
C GLY A 442 4.09 -9.95 3.64
N GLU A 443 5.40 -10.16 3.61
CA GLU A 443 6.44 -9.13 3.58
C GLU A 443 6.26 -8.17 2.40
N ALA A 444 5.89 -8.69 1.22
CA ALA A 444 5.60 -7.87 0.05
C ALA A 444 4.38 -6.94 0.25
N ILE A 445 3.39 -7.40 1.02
CA ILE A 445 2.19 -6.63 1.36
C ILE A 445 2.54 -5.57 2.41
N VAL A 446 3.35 -5.92 3.42
CA VAL A 446 3.81 -5.00 4.46
C VAL A 446 4.57 -3.84 3.83
N GLU A 447 5.58 -4.15 3.01
CA GLU A 447 6.40 -3.15 2.31
C GLU A 447 5.55 -2.21 1.44
N ALA A 448 4.57 -2.75 0.73
CA ALA A 448 3.66 -1.93 -0.07
C ALA A 448 2.76 -1.03 0.79
N MET A 449 2.40 -1.46 2.01
CA MET A 449 1.55 -0.71 2.93
C MET A 449 2.32 0.36 3.70
N THR A 450 3.57 0.09 4.09
CA THR A 450 4.47 1.06 4.74
C THR A 450 4.81 2.18 3.77
N GLY A 451 5.11 1.84 2.51
CA GLY A 451 5.37 2.80 1.42
C GLY A 451 4.24 3.80 1.12
N LEU A 452 3.02 3.56 1.62
CA LEU A 452 1.92 4.54 1.53
C LEU A 452 2.05 5.69 2.54
N GLY A 453 2.94 5.57 3.52
CA GLY A 453 3.10 6.48 4.64
C GLY A 453 1.84 6.63 5.49
N THR A 454 1.81 7.69 6.31
CA THR A 454 0.68 8.03 7.18
C THR A 454 -0.06 9.29 6.73
N SER A 455 -0.05 9.60 5.43
CA SER A 455 -0.84 10.70 4.87
C SER A 455 -2.32 10.52 5.18
N THR A 456 -3.02 11.58 5.57
CA THR A 456 -4.47 11.58 5.82
C THR A 456 -5.30 11.64 4.53
N THR A 457 -4.66 11.81 3.38
CA THR A 457 -5.33 11.77 2.07
C THR A 457 -5.54 10.32 1.67
N ASP A 458 -6.63 10.03 0.97
CA ASP A 458 -6.86 8.71 0.40
C ASP A 458 -5.71 8.34 -0.55
N VAL A 459 -5.35 7.06 -0.53
CA VAL A 459 -4.21 6.51 -1.26
C VAL A 459 -4.65 5.29 -2.06
N ASP A 460 -4.13 5.19 -3.28
CA ASP A 460 -4.34 4.05 -4.15
C ASP A 460 -3.23 3.03 -3.93
N LEU A 461 -3.59 1.83 -3.46
CA LEU A 461 -2.67 0.71 -3.39
C LEU A 461 -2.59 0.06 -4.77
N ALA A 462 -1.49 0.28 -5.47
CA ALA A 462 -1.24 -0.36 -6.74
C ALA A 462 -0.79 -1.82 -6.52
N MET A 463 -1.49 -2.79 -7.13
CA MET A 463 -1.04 -4.19 -7.06
C MET A 463 0.35 -4.39 -7.66
N SER A 464 0.76 -3.55 -8.61
CA SER A 464 2.11 -3.56 -9.16
C SER A 464 3.20 -3.38 -8.11
N SER A 465 2.94 -2.62 -7.04
CA SER A 465 3.90 -2.43 -5.95
C SER A 465 4.05 -3.72 -5.14
N ILE A 466 2.93 -4.35 -4.77
CA ILE A 466 2.94 -5.67 -4.10
C ILE A 466 3.65 -6.71 -5.00
N TYR A 467 3.39 -6.71 -6.30
CA TYR A 467 4.00 -7.65 -7.23
C TYR A 467 5.50 -7.41 -7.44
N ALA A 468 5.95 -6.15 -7.44
CA ALA A 468 7.38 -5.83 -7.49
C ALA A 468 8.09 -6.36 -6.25
N ASN A 469 7.57 -6.02 -5.05
CA ASN A 469 8.13 -6.47 -3.78
C ASN A 469 8.12 -8.00 -3.69
N ASN A 470 7.04 -8.66 -4.12
CA ASN A 470 6.96 -10.11 -4.12
C ASN A 470 7.98 -10.75 -5.07
N ARG A 471 8.17 -10.18 -6.26
CA ARG A 471 9.15 -10.67 -7.23
C ARG A 471 10.57 -10.63 -6.65
N GLU A 472 10.92 -9.56 -5.95
CA GLU A 472 12.23 -9.43 -5.29
C GLU A 472 12.48 -10.53 -4.26
N LEU A 473 11.44 -10.98 -3.57
CA LEU A 473 11.53 -12.05 -2.58
C LEU A 473 11.65 -13.46 -3.21
N ILE A 474 11.00 -13.71 -4.35
CA ILE A 474 10.84 -15.08 -4.87
C ILE A 474 11.62 -15.38 -6.15
N ASP A 475 12.08 -14.37 -6.91
CA ASP A 475 12.64 -14.57 -8.26
C ASP A 475 13.88 -15.47 -8.24
N GLU A 476 14.83 -15.19 -7.33
CA GLU A 476 16.10 -15.92 -7.20
C GLU A 476 15.91 -17.37 -6.75
N GLU A 477 14.83 -17.66 -6.01
CA GLU A 477 14.56 -19.00 -5.49
C GLU A 477 13.68 -19.87 -6.40
N THR A 478 12.93 -19.25 -7.32
CA THR A 478 11.87 -19.91 -8.10
C THR A 478 12.39 -20.52 -9.40
N ASP A 479 12.14 -21.80 -9.63
CA ASP A 479 12.52 -22.46 -10.88
C ASP A 479 11.62 -22.05 -12.07
N ARG A 480 12.21 -22.06 -13.27
CA ARG A 480 11.53 -21.73 -14.53
C ARG A 480 10.96 -22.98 -15.17
N ARG A 481 9.72 -22.90 -15.63
CA ARG A 481 9.01 -23.97 -16.34
C ARG A 481 8.27 -23.41 -17.54
N PHE A 482 7.95 -24.26 -18.51
CA PHE A 482 7.08 -23.87 -19.62
C PHE A 482 5.62 -24.23 -19.36
N PHE A 483 4.73 -23.30 -19.68
CA PHE A 483 3.29 -23.48 -19.75
C PHE A 483 2.76 -22.78 -21.00
N VAL A 484 2.07 -23.54 -21.85
CA VAL A 484 1.50 -23.07 -23.11
C VAL A 484 -0.01 -23.02 -22.95
N ARG A 485 -0.56 -21.81 -23.06
CA ARG A 485 -2.01 -21.53 -22.96
C ARG A 485 -2.70 -21.89 -24.27
N ASP A 486 -3.84 -22.59 -24.18
CA ASP A 486 -4.64 -23.01 -25.35
C ASP A 486 -3.79 -23.53 -26.53
N GLY A 487 -2.81 -24.39 -26.20
CA GLY A 487 -1.74 -24.76 -27.11
C GLY A 487 -2.22 -25.45 -28.39
N THR A 488 -1.65 -25.04 -29.52
CA THR A 488 -1.85 -25.69 -30.82
C THR A 488 -0.73 -26.68 -31.08
N GLN A 489 -1.09 -27.92 -31.43
CA GLN A 489 -0.13 -28.98 -31.74
C GLN A 489 0.50 -28.79 -33.13
N ILE A 490 1.81 -28.64 -33.15
CA ILE A 490 2.62 -28.46 -34.36
C ILE A 490 3.58 -29.64 -34.52
N PRO A 491 3.51 -30.38 -35.64
CA PRO A 491 4.45 -31.46 -35.93
C PRO A 491 5.87 -30.96 -36.12
N LEU A 492 6.83 -31.76 -35.68
CA LEU A 492 8.26 -31.55 -35.89
C LEU A 492 8.78 -32.38 -37.07
N ALA A 493 9.81 -31.88 -37.74
CA ALA A 493 10.55 -32.59 -38.78
C ALA A 493 12.03 -32.15 -38.78
N GLY A 494 12.87 -32.81 -39.59
CA GLY A 494 14.28 -32.42 -39.74
C GLY A 494 15.24 -33.01 -38.70
N ASP A 495 14.88 -34.14 -38.10
CA ASP A 495 15.69 -34.89 -37.13
C ASP A 495 16.20 -34.05 -35.93
N PRO A 496 15.29 -33.41 -35.15
CA PRO A 496 15.68 -32.68 -33.95
C PRO A 496 16.24 -33.63 -32.85
N PRO A 497 16.92 -33.08 -31.82
CA PRO A 497 17.29 -33.84 -30.63
C PRO A 497 16.08 -34.52 -29.96
N ALA A 498 16.31 -35.63 -29.25
CA ALA A 498 15.24 -36.32 -28.51
C ALA A 498 14.83 -35.61 -27.22
N GLU A 499 15.67 -34.72 -26.71
CA GLU A 499 15.49 -34.00 -25.45
C GLU A 499 15.95 -32.54 -25.61
N ALA A 500 15.25 -31.64 -24.93
CA ALA A 500 15.62 -30.24 -24.81
C ALA A 500 16.16 -29.95 -23.40
N ASN A 501 17.10 -29.01 -23.32
CA ASN A 501 17.90 -28.75 -22.11
C ASN A 501 17.84 -27.27 -21.68
N PRO A 502 16.66 -26.65 -21.49
CA PRO A 502 16.59 -25.27 -21.02
C PRO A 502 17.09 -25.17 -19.56
N PRO A 503 17.74 -24.05 -19.17
CA PRO A 503 18.17 -23.86 -17.79
C PRO A 503 16.97 -23.86 -16.82
N LEU A 504 17.21 -24.31 -15.58
CA LEU A 504 16.23 -24.21 -14.49
C LEU A 504 16.06 -22.76 -14.04
N HIS A 505 17.14 -21.97 -14.02
CA HIS A 505 17.09 -20.54 -13.74
C HIS A 505 18.10 -19.78 -14.61
N PRO A 506 17.73 -18.65 -15.23
CA PRO A 506 18.62 -17.92 -16.15
C PRO A 506 19.88 -17.35 -15.48
N ASN A 507 19.77 -16.96 -14.21
CA ASN A 507 20.87 -16.32 -13.45
C ASN A 507 21.60 -17.27 -12.48
N HIS A 508 21.18 -18.54 -12.38
CA HIS A 508 21.77 -19.52 -11.44
C HIS A 508 22.16 -20.80 -12.19
N GLU A 509 23.29 -20.76 -12.90
CA GLU A 509 23.80 -21.91 -13.68
C GLU A 509 24.08 -23.15 -12.80
N ASP A 510 24.38 -22.94 -11.52
CA ASP A 510 24.63 -23.99 -10.53
C ASP A 510 23.40 -24.84 -10.23
N ARG A 511 22.20 -24.33 -10.49
CA ARG A 511 20.95 -25.10 -10.42
C ARG A 511 20.81 -26.12 -11.55
N GLY A 512 21.56 -25.97 -12.63
CA GLY A 512 21.55 -26.87 -13.77
C GLY A 512 20.44 -26.62 -14.78
N VAL A 513 20.12 -27.66 -15.55
CA VAL A 513 19.17 -27.62 -16.67
C VAL A 513 18.02 -28.59 -16.45
N ARG A 514 16.91 -28.35 -17.13
CA ARG A 514 15.76 -29.26 -17.21
C ARG A 514 16.00 -30.25 -18.36
N ASP A 515 15.69 -31.52 -18.15
CA ASP A 515 15.66 -32.52 -19.21
C ASP A 515 14.20 -32.71 -19.67
N ILE A 516 13.85 -32.19 -20.86
CA ILE A 516 12.48 -32.26 -21.40
C ILE A 516 12.46 -33.21 -22.60
N PRO A 517 11.86 -34.42 -22.48
CA PRO A 517 11.69 -35.33 -23.60
C PRO A 517 10.79 -34.74 -24.68
N VAL A 518 11.18 -34.89 -25.95
CA VAL A 518 10.43 -34.37 -27.10
C VAL A 518 10.07 -35.50 -28.05
N GLY A 519 8.78 -35.58 -28.37
CA GLY A 519 8.25 -36.50 -29.38
C GLY A 519 8.21 -35.87 -30.77
N ASP A 520 7.23 -36.30 -31.58
CA ASP A 520 7.09 -35.85 -32.97
C ASP A 520 6.35 -34.51 -33.12
N ALA A 521 5.92 -33.88 -32.01
CA ALA A 521 5.18 -32.63 -32.01
C ALA A 521 5.36 -31.85 -30.70
N VAL A 522 5.14 -30.53 -30.79
CA VAL A 522 5.12 -29.60 -29.66
C VAL A 522 3.81 -28.82 -29.64
N LEU A 523 3.46 -28.26 -28.49
CA LEU A 523 2.40 -27.27 -28.36
C LEU A 523 3.03 -25.87 -28.32
N LEU A 524 2.43 -24.94 -29.07
CA LEU A 524 2.76 -23.52 -29.08
C LEU A 524 1.48 -22.68 -28.90
N GLU A 525 1.64 -21.48 -28.35
CA GLU A 525 0.54 -20.51 -28.33
C GLU A 525 0.29 -20.00 -29.74
N ALA A 526 -0.97 -19.68 -30.06
CA ALA A 526 -1.35 -19.28 -31.42
C ALA A 526 -0.58 -18.04 -31.93
N GLU A 527 -0.28 -17.10 -31.04
CA GLU A 527 0.47 -15.88 -31.35
C GLU A 527 1.97 -16.12 -31.60
N ASP A 528 2.51 -17.25 -31.13
CA ASP A 528 3.90 -17.64 -31.32
C ASP A 528 4.10 -18.49 -32.59
N ILE A 529 3.02 -18.86 -33.29
CA ILE A 529 3.11 -19.60 -34.55
C ILE A 529 3.36 -18.60 -35.69
N PRO A 530 4.46 -18.76 -36.46
CA PRO A 530 4.74 -17.87 -37.57
C PRO A 530 3.63 -17.86 -38.64
N ASP A 531 3.18 -16.69 -39.09
CA ASP A 531 2.04 -16.50 -40.02
C ASP A 531 2.28 -17.00 -41.47
N GLY A 532 3.48 -17.50 -41.79
CA GLY A 532 3.75 -18.14 -43.08
C GLY A 532 3.70 -17.21 -44.31
N ASP A 533 3.99 -15.91 -44.13
CA ASP A 533 3.86 -14.89 -45.18
C ASP A 533 4.74 -15.13 -46.43
N GLU A 534 4.22 -14.65 -47.56
CA GLU A 534 4.60 -14.91 -48.97
C GLU A 534 6.06 -14.57 -49.37
N ASN A 535 6.90 -14.10 -48.44
CA ASN A 535 8.28 -13.63 -48.69
C ASN A 535 9.39 -14.43 -47.98
N GLY A 536 9.10 -15.52 -47.25
CA GLY A 536 10.12 -16.52 -46.92
C GLY A 536 10.08 -17.06 -45.48
N GLU A 537 10.24 -18.39 -45.38
CA GLU A 537 10.99 -19.14 -44.36
C GLU A 537 11.19 -18.46 -42.99
N GLN A 538 10.11 -18.19 -42.26
CA GLN A 538 10.22 -17.65 -40.90
C GLN A 538 10.76 -18.70 -39.94
N ARG A 539 11.83 -18.32 -39.24
CA ARG A 539 12.51 -19.14 -38.24
C ARG A 539 12.06 -18.72 -36.84
N ILE A 540 12.02 -19.69 -35.94
CA ILE A 540 11.69 -19.54 -34.53
C ILE A 540 12.71 -20.31 -33.69
N TRP A 541 13.01 -19.81 -32.50
CA TRP A 541 13.86 -20.48 -31.55
C TRP A 541 13.03 -21.05 -30.40
N LEU A 542 12.90 -22.38 -30.39
CA LEU A 542 12.28 -23.09 -29.28
C LEU A 542 13.27 -23.13 -28.12
N LYS A 543 12.96 -22.43 -27.02
CA LYS A 543 13.91 -22.23 -25.91
C LYS A 543 14.43 -23.56 -25.37
N GLY A 544 15.75 -23.68 -25.26
CA GLY A 544 16.45 -24.90 -24.82
C GLY A 544 16.44 -26.07 -25.82
N PHE A 545 15.78 -25.93 -26.97
CA PHE A 545 15.63 -27.00 -27.96
C PHE A 545 16.35 -26.69 -29.28
N GLY A 546 16.22 -25.46 -29.79
CA GLY A 546 16.98 -24.97 -30.94
C GLY A 546 16.14 -24.24 -31.99
N CYS A 547 16.74 -24.00 -33.16
CA CYS A 547 16.10 -23.26 -34.23
C CYS A 547 15.28 -24.16 -35.17
N PHE A 548 14.09 -23.69 -35.52
CA PHE A 548 13.16 -24.32 -36.43
C PHE A 548 12.67 -23.34 -37.47
N ARG A 549 12.36 -23.85 -38.66
CA ARG A 549 11.69 -23.12 -39.73
C ARG A 549 10.26 -23.62 -39.88
N PHE A 550 9.29 -22.72 -39.89
CA PHE A 550 7.89 -23.08 -40.10
C PHE A 550 7.58 -23.14 -41.61
N ASP A 551 7.08 -24.30 -42.07
CA ASP A 551 6.77 -24.58 -43.48
C ASP A 551 5.60 -25.56 -43.59
N ASP A 552 4.52 -25.15 -44.29
CA ASP A 552 3.31 -25.95 -44.54
C ASP A 552 2.72 -26.58 -43.26
N GLY A 553 2.67 -25.82 -42.16
CA GLY A 553 2.14 -26.27 -40.88
C GLY A 553 3.08 -27.17 -40.06
N VAL A 554 4.36 -27.28 -40.44
CA VAL A 554 5.36 -28.14 -39.78
C VAL A 554 6.58 -27.32 -39.37
N LEU A 555 7.10 -27.57 -38.17
CA LEU A 555 8.37 -27.00 -37.72
C LEU A 555 9.53 -27.92 -38.14
N ARG A 556 10.38 -27.45 -39.05
CA ARG A 556 11.55 -28.18 -39.54
C ARG A 556 12.80 -27.70 -38.82
N TYR A 557 13.48 -28.59 -38.10
CA TYR A 557 14.73 -28.29 -37.41
C TYR A 557 15.82 -27.87 -38.41
N THR A 558 16.52 -26.78 -38.13
CA THR A 558 17.55 -26.22 -39.02
C THR A 558 18.97 -26.41 -38.51
N ALA A 559 19.13 -26.80 -37.24
CA ALA A 559 20.43 -26.90 -36.55
C ALA A 559 21.26 -25.60 -36.61
N ASP A 560 20.61 -24.43 -36.76
CA ASP A 560 21.27 -23.13 -36.63
C ASP A 560 21.78 -22.94 -35.19
N ASP A 561 22.93 -22.26 -35.06
CA ASP A 561 23.49 -21.88 -33.76
C ASP A 561 22.65 -20.74 -33.12
N ILE A 562 22.73 -20.59 -31.80
CA ILE A 562 22.02 -19.55 -31.04
C ILE A 562 22.37 -18.12 -31.48
N ASP A 563 23.49 -17.95 -32.20
CA ASP A 563 23.87 -16.68 -32.82
C ASP A 563 22.76 -16.08 -33.70
N VAL A 564 21.88 -16.88 -34.31
CA VAL A 564 20.74 -16.35 -35.11
C VAL A 564 19.73 -15.54 -34.29
N VAL A 565 19.62 -15.84 -32.98
CA VAL A 565 18.80 -15.07 -32.03
C VAL A 565 19.52 -13.78 -31.66
N ARG A 566 20.83 -13.84 -31.41
CA ARG A 566 21.67 -12.68 -31.03
C ARG A 566 21.76 -11.64 -32.14
N GLU A 567 21.69 -12.08 -33.40
CA GLU A 567 21.65 -11.22 -34.58
C GLU A 567 20.26 -10.56 -34.79
N GLY A 568 19.28 -10.84 -33.93
CA GLY A 568 17.96 -10.21 -33.92
C GLY A 568 17.02 -10.66 -35.01
N GLY A 569 17.29 -11.81 -35.65
CA GLY A 569 16.52 -12.32 -36.79
C GLY A 569 15.55 -13.46 -36.46
N VAL A 570 15.46 -13.89 -35.20
CA VAL A 570 14.68 -15.06 -34.76
C VAL A 570 14.16 -14.84 -33.34
N ASP A 571 12.84 -14.95 -33.16
CA ASP A 571 12.20 -14.85 -31.84
C ASP A 571 12.37 -16.11 -31.00
N VAL A 572 12.50 -15.95 -29.68
CA VAL A 572 12.59 -17.06 -28.71
C VAL A 572 11.23 -17.27 -28.06
N VAL A 573 10.72 -18.50 -28.13
CA VAL A 573 9.42 -18.85 -27.55
C VAL A 573 9.52 -20.04 -26.60
N HIS A 574 8.64 -20.04 -25.60
CA HIS A 574 8.37 -21.21 -24.76
C HIS A 574 7.47 -22.20 -25.52
N TRP A 575 7.55 -23.47 -25.14
CA TRP A 575 6.84 -24.56 -25.78
C TRP A 575 6.74 -25.72 -24.80
N VAL A 576 5.86 -26.68 -25.06
CA VAL A 576 5.81 -27.94 -24.30
C VAL A 576 5.70 -29.12 -25.27
N PRO A 577 6.18 -30.32 -24.92
CA PRO A 577 6.00 -31.49 -25.76
C PRO A 577 4.50 -31.84 -25.88
N ALA A 578 4.06 -32.23 -27.07
CA ALA A 578 2.65 -32.63 -27.27
C ALA A 578 2.31 -33.90 -26.49
N ASP A 579 3.26 -34.83 -26.41
CA ASP A 579 3.15 -36.05 -25.62
C ASP A 579 3.85 -35.88 -24.27
N GLY A 580 3.19 -36.32 -23.19
CA GLY A 580 3.76 -36.29 -21.84
C GLY A 580 3.69 -34.95 -21.11
N SER A 581 3.15 -33.90 -21.75
CA SER A 581 2.84 -32.64 -21.06
C SER A 581 1.73 -32.82 -20.02
N VAL A 582 1.74 -31.95 -19.02
CA VAL A 582 0.81 -31.95 -17.90
C VAL A 582 -0.31 -30.95 -18.19
N PRO A 583 -1.60 -31.36 -18.20
CA PRO A 583 -2.69 -30.40 -18.29
C PRO A 583 -2.73 -29.54 -17.03
N VAL A 584 -2.80 -28.22 -17.21
CA VAL A 584 -2.85 -27.25 -16.12
C VAL A 584 -4.07 -26.35 -16.26
N ARG A 585 -4.77 -26.15 -15.15
CA ARG A 585 -5.73 -25.07 -14.96
C ARG A 585 -5.13 -24.05 -14.00
N MET A 586 -4.84 -22.87 -14.52
CA MET A 586 -4.31 -21.76 -13.74
C MET A 586 -5.44 -20.80 -13.36
N ARG A 587 -5.69 -20.68 -12.07
CA ARG A 587 -6.66 -19.77 -11.47
C ARG A 587 -6.09 -18.34 -11.45
N THR A 588 -6.82 -17.36 -11.99
CA THR A 588 -6.37 -15.95 -12.05
C THR A 588 -7.48 -14.99 -11.59
N MET A 589 -7.14 -13.71 -11.44
CA MET A 589 -8.13 -12.65 -11.13
C MET A 589 -9.10 -12.39 -12.29
N ASP A 590 -8.69 -12.67 -13.53
CA ASP A 590 -9.51 -12.43 -14.74
C ASP A 590 -10.27 -13.68 -15.21
N GLY A 591 -10.09 -14.81 -14.50
CA GLY A 591 -10.68 -16.09 -14.81
C GLY A 591 -9.65 -17.20 -15.06
N ASP A 592 -10.15 -18.43 -15.14
CA ASP A 592 -9.29 -19.61 -15.27
C ASP A 592 -8.68 -19.69 -16.68
N VAL A 593 -7.36 -19.89 -16.72
CA VAL A 593 -6.59 -20.13 -17.94
C VAL A 593 -6.22 -21.61 -18.02
N THR A 594 -6.52 -22.25 -19.14
CA THR A 594 -6.20 -23.67 -19.35
C THR A 594 -5.08 -23.85 -20.36
N GLY A 595 -4.28 -24.91 -20.18
CA GLY A 595 -3.20 -25.21 -21.10
C GLY A 595 -2.42 -26.45 -20.70
N HIS A 596 -1.21 -26.54 -21.22
CA HIS A 596 -0.29 -27.65 -20.95
C HIS A 596 1.05 -27.12 -20.47
N ALA A 597 1.58 -27.73 -19.41
CA ALA A 597 2.91 -27.47 -18.90
C ALA A 597 3.89 -28.60 -19.21
N GLU A 598 5.18 -28.31 -19.11
CA GLU A 598 6.22 -29.33 -19.30
C GLU A 598 6.10 -30.49 -18.27
N PRO A 599 6.60 -31.70 -18.60
CA PRO A 599 6.42 -32.89 -17.77
C PRO A 599 6.86 -32.71 -16.30
N GLY A 600 7.97 -31.99 -16.08
CA GLY A 600 8.53 -31.77 -14.73
C GLY A 600 7.63 -30.96 -13.79
N VAL A 601 6.57 -30.32 -14.29
CA VAL A 601 5.55 -29.70 -13.42
C VAL A 601 4.75 -30.74 -12.65
N GLY A 602 4.64 -31.97 -13.17
CA GLY A 602 3.96 -33.07 -12.47
C GLY A 602 4.75 -33.62 -11.27
N ASP A 603 6.02 -33.25 -11.13
CA ASP A 603 6.88 -33.64 -10.01
C ASP A 603 6.91 -32.59 -8.89
N LEU A 604 6.34 -31.40 -9.13
CA LEU A 604 6.21 -30.35 -8.12
C LEU A 604 5.22 -30.81 -7.03
N VAL A 605 5.31 -30.20 -5.86
CA VAL A 605 4.38 -30.44 -4.76
C VAL A 605 3.53 -29.21 -4.49
N ALA A 606 2.48 -29.37 -3.69
CA ALA A 606 1.67 -28.25 -3.25
C ALA A 606 2.56 -27.20 -2.56
N ASP A 607 2.25 -25.93 -2.80
CA ASP A 607 2.96 -24.74 -2.34
C ASP A 607 4.29 -24.44 -3.05
N ASP A 608 4.76 -25.28 -3.98
CA ASP A 608 5.91 -24.93 -4.82
C ASP A 608 5.59 -23.71 -5.69
N MET A 609 6.52 -22.75 -5.69
CA MET A 609 6.49 -21.62 -6.61
C MET A 609 7.17 -21.99 -7.92
N VAL A 610 6.58 -21.53 -9.02
CA VAL A 610 7.11 -21.69 -10.36
C VAL A 610 6.97 -20.38 -11.13
N GLN A 611 7.96 -20.03 -11.94
CA GLN A 611 7.78 -19.01 -12.96
C GLN A 611 7.55 -19.70 -14.30
N PHE A 612 6.32 -19.59 -14.79
CA PHE A 612 6.00 -19.95 -16.16
C PHE A 612 6.57 -18.88 -17.07
N GLU A 613 7.58 -19.24 -17.85
CA GLU A 613 8.29 -18.28 -18.68
C GLU A 613 7.35 -17.56 -19.66
N ARG A 614 7.50 -16.24 -19.77
CA ARG A 614 6.63 -15.35 -20.58
C ARG A 614 5.16 -15.33 -20.15
N VAL A 615 4.80 -15.98 -19.04
CA VAL A 615 3.45 -15.97 -18.45
C VAL A 615 3.46 -15.27 -17.10
N GLY A 616 4.33 -15.69 -16.17
CA GLY A 616 4.47 -15.10 -14.84
C GLY A 616 4.67 -16.15 -13.75
N PHE A 617 4.66 -15.69 -12.50
CA PHE A 617 4.76 -16.54 -11.32
C PHE A 617 3.43 -17.19 -10.97
N ALA A 618 3.49 -18.44 -10.53
CA ALA A 618 2.33 -19.18 -10.05
C ALA A 618 2.74 -20.12 -8.92
N ARG A 619 1.77 -20.42 -8.05
CA ARG A 619 1.89 -21.43 -6.99
C ARG A 619 1.17 -22.71 -7.41
N ILE A 620 1.81 -23.85 -7.25
CA ILE A 620 1.14 -25.15 -7.42
C ILE A 620 0.20 -25.39 -6.24
N ASP A 621 -1.09 -25.57 -6.50
CA ASP A 621 -2.10 -25.78 -5.45
C ASP A 621 -2.36 -27.27 -5.23
N ARG A 622 -2.53 -28.03 -6.32
CA ARG A 622 -2.74 -29.48 -6.27
C ARG A 622 -2.54 -30.14 -7.63
N HIS A 623 -2.25 -31.44 -7.61
CA HIS A 623 -2.36 -32.31 -8.79
C HIS A 623 -3.68 -33.10 -8.74
N GLY A 624 -4.34 -33.27 -9.89
CA GLY A 624 -5.53 -34.09 -10.00
C GLY A 624 -5.22 -35.59 -9.94
N ASP A 625 -6.21 -36.38 -9.52
CA ASP A 625 -6.15 -37.85 -9.54
C ASP A 625 -7.10 -38.42 -10.61
N GLY A 626 -6.63 -39.37 -11.41
CA GLY A 626 -7.47 -40.14 -12.35
C GLY A 626 -7.36 -39.71 -13.82
N LYS A 627 -8.36 -40.10 -14.63
CA LYS A 627 -8.31 -40.00 -16.11
C LYS A 627 -8.46 -38.58 -16.67
N ASP A 628 -8.97 -37.66 -15.86
CA ASP A 628 -9.15 -36.23 -16.19
C ASP A 628 -8.34 -35.36 -15.22
N ALA A 629 -7.21 -35.89 -14.71
CA ALA A 629 -6.34 -35.24 -13.75
C ALA A 629 -5.66 -34.02 -14.36
N GLU A 630 -6.08 -32.82 -13.97
CA GLU A 630 -5.38 -31.58 -14.23
C GLU A 630 -4.63 -31.11 -12.98
N THR A 631 -3.47 -30.48 -13.19
CA THR A 631 -2.79 -29.72 -12.15
C THR A 631 -3.49 -28.37 -12.00
N VAL A 632 -3.77 -27.96 -10.77
CA VAL A 632 -4.29 -26.63 -10.48
C VAL A 632 -3.16 -25.78 -9.93
N ALA A 633 -2.95 -24.63 -10.56
CA ALA A 633 -2.03 -23.59 -10.12
C ALA A 633 -2.78 -22.28 -9.89
N TYR A 634 -2.26 -21.41 -9.03
CA TYR A 634 -2.78 -20.07 -8.80
C TYR A 634 -1.77 -19.05 -9.30
N TYR A 635 -2.20 -18.15 -10.16
CA TYR A 635 -1.35 -17.09 -10.68
C TYR A 635 -1.06 -16.05 -9.60
N ALA A 636 0.23 -15.78 -9.37
CA ALA A 636 0.71 -14.76 -8.45
C ALA A 636 0.72 -13.41 -9.15
N HIS A 637 1.65 -13.21 -10.08
CA HIS A 637 1.90 -11.94 -10.76
C HIS A 637 2.81 -12.18 -11.98
N PRO A 638 2.90 -11.20 -12.91
CA PRO A 638 3.78 -11.34 -14.08
C PRO A 638 5.26 -11.49 -13.74
#